data_AF-A0A354I3U6-F1
#
_entry.id   AF-A0A354I3U6-F1
#
_cell.length_a   1.000
_cell.length_b   1.000
_cell.length_c   1.000
_cell.angle_alpha   90.00
_cell.angle_beta   90.00
_cell.angle_gamma   90.00
#
_symmetry.space_group_name_H-M   'P 1'
#
loop_
_entity.id
_entity.type
_entity.pdbx_description
1 polymer ?
#
loop_
_entity_poly.entity_id
_entity_poly.type
_entity_poly.pdbx_seq_one_letter_code
_entity_poly.pdbx_strand_id
1 'polypeptide(L)'
;MVEFNLDETQGSIIEMNGDSQHDTECYGDVTINVPEGYQSEYTKEKCQTATYPLDYIRGRGNSTWSSPKKPYKFKLEVKQDLLGMGANKHWVLLANYYDVSMLRNKMTYWLGDAIGMEFTPQCEFVNVVMNQEYLGSYYLCEQVRVGKSRVNIDDLEKDEATKNAVDEKTISGGYLLSMFPYGDENEQVIETKHGGRYLIESPSFDGYMNETQLNYITNYMQSTENAIYGSGFKDENGISYKDYMDMDAAVDYYWIQEISKNGDAFGSTSTYLYKKRDGKLYWGPLWDFDFVAWGATEYSQNQCEGFTQNRNTWFRRLFNDQEFYQKVVERWPAIKEQLLEACRDGGQIDKYSKKQYNSQKYNYGIWGKYSDRGDDWWWVNALEEQGDREITYDSEVERLKQWVAERVKWIDEHLEELKTTFYTITFQIDSTDFTTAELEKGELPGDNGILPVPPKKDGCVFQGWFITGEDGKEVQLQADTAITKDVTATAKYVTRSEVAEVQKIAFAQQDVYMTRYDEKSFQYCVVPFDAYSGDLTWKSSDETITVVDGSGTMLIAKEKTGEAVITATAENGVTASFTVHVVDYSEYVSLKSIEISPKEITVKEGEYAQAQIVYTPENAITYRSIAFASSDESIVKVNDCGYLYGVSEGTALVVTYDYEFGVKTCKVTVTGKTSNDLKKGSTFTANGLKYKVTAAGKKKEVQCIGTENKKMKKLVVPDTVTYQKVKYGVTAVGGFKNCKKLTLVTLGKNITSIDKNAFYSCANLKKLTIQSKKLKKVGKNAIKGTPKKMVLVTPKGKKKQYQKMFG
;
A
#
# COMPACT_ATOMS: atom_id res chain seq x y z
N MET A 1 32.29 -39.62 9.24
CA MET A 1 33.23 -38.51 9.52
C MET A 1 33.81 -38.07 8.18
N VAL A 2 33.97 -36.77 7.97
CA VAL A 2 34.56 -36.18 6.78
C VAL A 2 35.81 -35.44 7.25
N GLU A 3 36.97 -35.91 6.82
CA GLU A 3 38.26 -35.41 7.29
C GLU A 3 38.98 -34.74 6.14
N PHE A 4 39.27 -33.45 6.29
CA PHE A 4 40.03 -32.66 5.32
C PHE A 4 41.48 -32.57 5.76
N ASN A 5 42.38 -32.97 4.88
CA ASN A 5 43.82 -32.78 5.03
C ASN A 5 44.26 -31.73 4.00
N LEU A 6 44.28 -30.47 4.44
CA LEU A 6 44.56 -29.31 3.59
C LEU A 6 46.03 -28.90 3.70
N ASP A 7 46.64 -28.62 2.56
CA ASP A 7 48.00 -28.06 2.49
C ASP A 7 47.93 -26.54 2.70
N GLU A 8 48.20 -26.11 3.95
CA GLU A 8 48.25 -24.69 4.34
C GLU A 8 49.32 -23.87 3.59
N THR A 9 50.24 -24.52 2.85
CA THR A 9 51.18 -23.81 1.97
C THR A 9 50.57 -23.42 0.61
N GLN A 10 49.42 -24.00 0.27
CA GLN A 10 48.67 -23.75 -0.97
C GLN A 10 47.35 -23.02 -0.73
N GLY A 11 47.12 -22.48 0.47
CA GLY A 11 45.93 -21.70 0.83
C GLY A 11 45.59 -21.95 2.29
N SER A 12 45.43 -20.90 3.09
CA SER A 12 45.27 -21.04 4.54
C SER A 12 43.82 -21.14 4.98
N ILE A 13 43.51 -22.02 5.95
CA ILE A 13 42.18 -22.09 6.58
C ILE A 13 41.82 -20.76 7.24
N ILE A 14 42.80 -20.05 7.82
CA ILE A 14 42.57 -18.76 8.47
C ILE A 14 42.11 -17.72 7.45
N GLU A 15 42.77 -17.67 6.29
CA GLU A 15 42.40 -16.77 5.20
C GLU A 15 41.03 -17.16 4.62
N MET A 16 40.81 -18.45 4.36
CA MET A 16 39.52 -18.97 3.88
C MET A 16 38.36 -18.60 4.82
N ASN A 17 38.54 -18.73 6.14
CA ASN A 17 37.50 -18.39 7.13
C ASN A 17 37.36 -16.87 7.35
N GLY A 18 38.36 -16.08 6.96
CA GLY A 18 38.35 -14.61 7.01
C GLY A 18 37.80 -13.95 5.75
N ASP A 19 37.63 -14.70 4.66
CA ASP A 19 37.21 -14.17 3.37
C ASP A 19 35.69 -14.04 3.24
N SER A 20 35.21 -12.79 3.37
CA SER A 20 33.81 -12.44 3.20
C SER A 20 33.24 -12.66 1.79
N GLN A 21 34.08 -12.74 0.76
CA GLN A 21 33.67 -12.98 -0.64
C GLN A 21 33.72 -14.47 -1.01
N HIS A 22 34.34 -15.28 -0.17
CA HIS A 22 34.47 -16.73 -0.33
C HIS A 22 35.28 -17.15 -1.57
N ASP A 23 36.23 -16.32 -2.00
CA ASP A 23 37.08 -16.59 -3.17
C ASP A 23 38.35 -17.35 -2.81
N THR A 24 38.75 -17.31 -1.53
CA THR A 24 39.92 -18.01 -1.03
C THR A 24 39.69 -19.52 -1.03
N GLU A 25 40.46 -20.21 -1.87
CA GLU A 25 40.46 -21.67 -2.04
C GLU A 25 41.63 -22.31 -1.29
N CYS A 26 41.35 -23.45 -0.64
CA CYS A 26 42.35 -24.35 -0.07
C CYS A 26 42.35 -25.68 -0.83
N TYR A 27 43.48 -26.39 -0.78
CA TYR A 27 43.71 -27.62 -1.56
C TYR A 27 44.19 -28.75 -0.67
N GLY A 28 44.03 -30.00 -1.13
CA GLY A 28 44.42 -31.18 -0.39
C GLY A 28 43.54 -32.39 -0.71
N ASP A 29 43.21 -33.18 0.30
CA ASP A 29 42.30 -34.31 0.16
C ASP A 29 41.18 -34.30 1.20
N VAL A 30 40.13 -35.03 0.88
CA VAL A 30 39.03 -35.32 1.79
C VAL A 30 38.84 -36.82 1.94
N THR A 31 38.83 -37.29 3.18
CA THR A 31 38.53 -38.69 3.52
C THR A 31 37.12 -38.79 4.09
N ILE A 32 36.28 -39.59 3.43
CA ILE A 32 34.94 -39.94 3.91
C ILE A 32 35.05 -41.22 4.71
N ASN A 33 35.18 -41.10 6.03
CA ASN A 33 35.30 -42.21 6.97
C ASN A 33 33.92 -42.70 7.42
N VAL A 34 33.57 -43.95 7.10
CA VAL A 34 32.30 -44.59 7.49
C VAL A 34 32.53 -45.82 8.36
N PRO A 35 31.63 -46.12 9.33
CA PRO A 35 31.70 -47.36 10.10
C PRO A 35 31.61 -48.61 9.21
N GLU A 36 32.19 -49.72 9.68
CA GLU A 36 32.06 -51.00 8.97
C GLU A 36 30.59 -51.39 8.80
N GLY A 37 30.20 -51.67 7.56
CA GLY A 37 28.84 -52.05 7.22
C GLY A 37 27.84 -50.90 7.19
N TYR A 38 28.29 -49.65 7.31
CA TYR A 38 27.42 -48.48 7.17
C TYR A 38 26.75 -48.44 5.79
N GLN A 39 25.46 -48.12 5.80
CA GLN A 39 24.63 -47.99 4.62
C GLN A 39 23.83 -46.70 4.78
N SER A 40 23.97 -45.78 3.83
CA SER A 40 23.15 -44.55 3.81
C SER A 40 21.73 -44.87 3.36
N GLU A 41 20.81 -43.92 3.54
CA GLU A 41 19.43 -44.08 3.04
C GLU A 41 19.30 -43.93 1.51
N TYR A 42 20.37 -43.51 0.84
CA TYR A 42 20.39 -43.23 -0.60
C TYR A 42 20.91 -44.40 -1.44
N THR A 43 21.46 -45.45 -0.80
CA THR A 43 21.94 -46.63 -1.52
C THR A 43 21.57 -47.94 -0.82
N LYS A 44 21.44 -48.99 -1.64
CA LYS A 44 21.31 -50.38 -1.17
C LYS A 44 22.67 -51.02 -0.87
N GLU A 45 23.75 -50.36 -1.28
CA GLU A 45 25.12 -50.85 -1.13
C GLU A 45 25.74 -50.33 0.17
N LYS A 46 26.67 -51.10 0.73
CA LYS A 46 27.44 -50.66 1.90
C LYS A 46 28.45 -49.60 1.46
N CYS A 47 28.42 -48.44 2.11
CA CYS A 47 29.39 -47.39 1.87
C CYS A 47 30.78 -47.83 2.37
N GLN A 48 31.83 -47.34 1.71
CA GLN A 48 33.22 -47.65 2.07
C GLN A 48 33.97 -46.38 2.41
N THR A 49 34.95 -46.50 3.31
CA THR A 49 35.89 -45.42 3.58
C THR A 49 36.77 -45.19 2.36
N ALA A 50 36.92 -43.95 1.95
CA ALA A 50 37.75 -43.57 0.81
C ALA A 50 38.26 -42.13 0.93
N THR A 51 39.43 -41.89 0.35
CA THR A 51 40.09 -40.58 0.27
C THR A 51 40.05 -40.08 -1.17
N TYR A 52 39.74 -38.81 -1.34
CA TYR A 52 39.55 -38.18 -2.64
C TYR A 52 40.35 -36.88 -2.72
N PRO A 53 41.10 -36.65 -3.81
CA PRO A 53 41.78 -35.38 -4.03
C PRO A 53 40.77 -34.26 -4.32
N LEU A 54 41.03 -33.09 -3.74
CA LEU A 54 40.23 -31.89 -3.91
C LEU A 54 40.79 -31.07 -5.09
N ASP A 55 39.87 -30.60 -5.93
CA ASP A 55 40.13 -29.45 -6.79
C ASP A 55 40.18 -28.17 -5.94
N TYR A 56 39.26 -28.02 -4.96
CA TYR A 56 39.35 -27.01 -3.90
C TYR A 56 38.34 -27.27 -2.76
N ILE A 57 38.53 -26.58 -1.63
CA ILE A 57 37.50 -26.24 -0.65
C ILE A 57 37.51 -24.73 -0.40
N ARG A 58 36.33 -24.11 -0.22
CA ARG A 58 36.19 -22.70 0.14
C ARG A 58 34.96 -22.42 0.99
N GLY A 59 34.89 -21.21 1.53
CA GLY A 59 33.71 -20.70 2.23
C GLY A 59 32.44 -20.67 1.37
N ARG A 60 31.28 -20.52 2.00
CA ARG A 60 30.01 -20.28 1.30
C ARG A 60 28.95 -19.61 2.18
N GLY A 61 27.83 -19.26 1.55
CA GLY A 61 26.59 -18.87 2.23
C GLY A 61 26.55 -17.38 2.54
N ASN A 62 25.34 -16.85 2.72
CA ASN A 62 25.13 -15.41 2.89
C ASN A 62 25.09 -15.08 4.39
N SER A 63 23.89 -15.01 4.96
CA SER A 63 23.68 -14.78 6.40
C SER A 63 24.33 -15.83 7.29
N THR A 64 24.51 -17.07 6.82
CA THR A 64 25.20 -18.13 7.57
C THR A 64 26.70 -17.88 7.72
N TRP A 65 27.32 -17.08 6.85
CA TRP A 65 28.76 -16.83 6.90
C TRP A 65 29.15 -15.97 8.09
N SER A 66 28.27 -15.09 8.60
CA SER A 66 28.55 -14.27 9.78
C SER A 66 28.56 -15.10 11.08
N SER A 67 28.00 -16.31 11.06
CA SER A 67 28.04 -17.20 12.22
C SER A 67 29.48 -17.66 12.53
N PRO A 68 29.79 -18.00 13.80
CA PRO A 68 31.15 -18.49 14.10
C PRO A 68 31.47 -19.86 13.54
N LYS A 69 30.46 -20.67 13.28
CA LYS A 69 30.64 -21.97 12.65
C LYS A 69 30.42 -21.86 11.14
N LYS A 70 31.52 -21.82 10.39
CA LYS A 70 31.49 -21.55 8.94
C LYS A 70 30.95 -22.74 8.13
N PRO A 71 30.03 -22.53 7.18
CA PRO A 71 29.68 -23.54 6.18
C PRO A 71 30.68 -23.52 5.01
N TYR A 72 30.83 -24.66 4.33
CA TYR A 72 31.82 -24.83 3.26
C TYR A 72 31.21 -25.41 1.99
N LYS A 73 31.85 -25.17 0.84
CA LYS A 73 31.65 -25.93 -0.39
C LYS A 73 33.00 -26.47 -0.86
N PHE A 74 32.99 -27.66 -1.45
CA PHE A 74 34.21 -28.27 -1.96
C PHE A 74 33.95 -28.96 -3.30
N LYS A 75 35.02 -29.09 -4.08
CA LYS A 75 35.03 -29.69 -5.39
C LYS A 75 36.10 -30.78 -5.44
N LEU A 76 35.73 -31.96 -5.92
CA LEU A 76 36.64 -33.08 -6.16
C LEU A 76 37.27 -32.99 -7.55
N GLU A 77 38.50 -33.47 -7.71
CA GLU A 77 39.15 -33.53 -9.02
C GLU A 77 38.39 -34.44 -10.00
N VAL A 78 37.80 -35.52 -9.50
CA VAL A 78 37.06 -36.52 -10.26
C VAL A 78 35.65 -36.68 -9.67
N LYS A 79 34.65 -36.93 -10.52
CA LYS A 79 33.28 -37.20 -10.05
C LYS A 79 33.28 -38.45 -9.18
N GLN A 80 32.71 -38.36 -7.99
CA GLN A 80 32.58 -39.48 -7.05
C GLN A 80 31.15 -39.53 -6.51
N ASP A 81 30.66 -40.74 -6.26
CA ASP A 81 29.41 -40.95 -5.56
C ASP A 81 29.69 -41.01 -4.06
N LEU A 82 29.39 -39.91 -3.37
CA LEU A 82 29.57 -39.85 -1.93
C LEU A 82 28.30 -40.39 -1.27
N LEU A 83 28.44 -41.52 -0.57
CA LEU A 83 27.39 -42.14 0.23
C LEU A 83 26.10 -42.47 -0.55
N GLY A 84 26.19 -42.77 -1.85
CA GLY A 84 25.03 -43.14 -2.66
C GLY A 84 24.20 -41.97 -3.18
N MET A 85 24.67 -40.74 -3.01
CA MET A 85 24.01 -39.51 -3.51
C MET A 85 24.36 -39.20 -4.97
N GLY A 86 24.86 -40.18 -5.71
CA GLY A 86 25.18 -40.06 -7.13
C GLY A 86 26.48 -39.29 -7.42
N ALA A 87 27.12 -39.66 -8.54
CA ALA A 87 28.45 -39.19 -8.87
C ALA A 87 28.50 -37.69 -9.24
N ASN A 88 29.20 -36.88 -8.43
CA ASN A 88 29.41 -35.46 -8.69
C ASN A 88 30.80 -34.98 -8.21
N LYS A 89 31.26 -33.84 -8.73
CA LYS A 89 32.45 -33.15 -8.23
C LYS A 89 32.11 -32.19 -7.09
N HIS A 90 30.93 -31.58 -7.11
CA HIS A 90 30.58 -30.46 -6.24
C HIS A 90 29.68 -30.90 -5.08
N TRP A 91 30.09 -30.52 -3.88
CA TRP A 91 29.48 -30.91 -2.62
C TRP A 91 29.49 -29.73 -1.65
N VAL A 92 28.55 -29.72 -0.71
CA VAL A 92 28.49 -28.68 0.31
C VAL A 92 28.44 -29.28 1.71
N LEU A 93 28.96 -28.52 2.67
CA LEU A 93 28.85 -28.77 4.10
C LEU A 93 27.99 -27.68 4.72
N LEU A 94 26.74 -28.00 5.01
CA LEU A 94 25.84 -27.08 5.73
C LEU A 94 26.15 -27.14 7.22
N ALA A 95 26.45 -25.98 7.81
CA ALA A 95 26.75 -25.88 9.24
C ALA A 95 25.50 -26.04 10.12
N ASN A 96 24.32 -25.68 9.58
CA ASN A 96 23.02 -25.58 10.27
C ASN A 96 23.14 -24.92 11.64
N TYR A 97 23.91 -23.84 11.71
CA TYR A 97 24.30 -23.23 12.98
C TYR A 97 23.09 -22.63 13.73
N TYR A 98 22.13 -22.08 12.99
CA TYR A 98 20.94 -21.46 13.55
C TYR A 98 19.84 -22.46 13.96
N ASP A 99 19.88 -23.69 13.44
CA ASP A 99 18.92 -24.74 13.79
C ASP A 99 19.39 -25.54 15.01
N VAL A 100 18.82 -25.25 16.18
CA VAL A 100 19.10 -25.97 17.44
C VAL A 100 18.59 -27.42 17.40
N SER A 101 17.66 -27.78 16.51
CA SER A 101 17.32 -29.19 16.29
C SER A 101 18.34 -29.87 15.39
N MET A 102 19.03 -29.12 14.51
CA MET A 102 19.85 -29.65 13.41
C MET A 102 19.12 -30.70 12.57
N LEU A 103 17.79 -30.62 12.41
CA LEU A 103 16.96 -31.61 11.71
C LEU A 103 16.11 -31.03 10.58
N ARG A 104 15.86 -29.71 10.55
CA ARG A 104 14.81 -29.12 9.70
C ARG A 104 15.07 -29.26 8.21
N ASN A 105 16.29 -28.96 7.77
CA ASN A 105 16.72 -29.22 6.38
C ASN A 105 16.54 -30.70 6.02
N LYS A 106 17.01 -31.62 6.89
CA LYS A 106 16.96 -33.06 6.62
C LYS A 106 15.53 -33.60 6.55
N MET A 107 14.67 -33.18 7.48
CA MET A 107 13.25 -33.54 7.48
C MET A 107 12.55 -33.02 6.22
N THR A 108 12.84 -31.79 5.81
CA THR A 108 12.23 -31.19 4.61
C THR A 108 12.61 -31.95 3.36
N TYR A 109 13.89 -32.28 3.21
CA TYR A 109 14.36 -33.02 2.04
C TYR A 109 13.84 -34.47 2.03
N TRP A 110 13.71 -35.09 3.19
CA TRP A 110 13.03 -36.38 3.28
C TRP A 110 11.55 -36.27 2.87
N LEU A 111 10.84 -35.23 3.31
CA LEU A 111 9.43 -35.05 3.00
C LEU A 111 9.22 -34.84 1.49
N GLY A 112 10.05 -34.03 0.84
CA GLY A 112 10.03 -33.84 -0.61
C GLY A 112 10.17 -35.17 -1.38
N ASP A 113 11.13 -36.01 -0.99
CA ASP A 113 11.28 -37.37 -1.55
C ASP A 113 10.09 -38.27 -1.25
N ALA A 114 9.59 -38.26 0.00
CA ALA A 114 8.49 -39.11 0.44
C ALA A 114 7.15 -38.79 -0.26
N ILE A 115 6.93 -37.54 -0.67
CA ILE A 115 5.76 -37.16 -1.47
C ILE A 115 5.99 -37.31 -2.97
N GLY A 116 7.22 -37.61 -3.41
CA GLY A 116 7.54 -37.91 -4.80
C GLY A 116 7.92 -36.70 -5.65
N MET A 117 8.44 -35.64 -5.04
CA MET A 117 9.02 -34.53 -5.80
C MET A 117 10.19 -35.03 -6.65
N GLU A 118 10.26 -34.58 -7.91
CA GLU A 118 11.25 -35.08 -8.87
C GLU A 118 12.69 -34.81 -8.44
N PHE A 119 12.96 -33.63 -7.86
CA PHE A 119 14.27 -33.26 -7.36
C PHE A 119 14.19 -32.70 -5.96
N THR A 120 14.80 -33.42 -5.03
CA THR A 120 15.01 -32.97 -3.65
C THR A 120 16.45 -33.26 -3.26
N PRO A 121 17.20 -32.28 -2.70
CA PRO A 121 18.61 -32.50 -2.37
C PRO A 121 18.78 -33.63 -1.37
N GLN A 122 19.76 -34.50 -1.63
CA GLN A 122 20.16 -35.53 -0.68
C GLN A 122 21.25 -35.00 0.26
N CYS A 123 21.20 -35.41 1.53
CA CYS A 123 22.21 -35.02 2.51
C CYS A 123 22.38 -36.05 3.64
N GLU A 124 23.57 -36.17 4.21
CA GLU A 124 23.81 -37.06 5.37
C GLU A 124 24.48 -36.30 6.52
N PHE A 125 24.11 -36.67 7.75
CA PHE A 125 24.76 -36.17 8.96
C PHE A 125 26.22 -36.62 8.99
N VAL A 126 27.14 -35.67 9.10
CA VAL A 126 28.57 -35.95 9.18
C VAL A 126 29.22 -35.18 10.32
N ASN A 127 30.33 -35.72 10.81
CA ASN A 127 31.26 -35.03 11.68
C ASN A 127 32.42 -34.53 10.84
N VAL A 128 32.76 -33.26 10.91
CA VAL A 128 33.84 -32.67 10.12
C VAL A 128 35.08 -32.50 10.98
N VAL A 129 36.21 -32.94 10.43
CA VAL A 129 37.56 -32.67 10.95
C VAL A 129 38.33 -31.95 9.83
N MET A 130 39.03 -30.88 10.15
CA MET A 130 39.84 -30.13 9.19
C MET A 130 41.22 -29.92 9.80
N ASN A 131 42.27 -30.47 9.18
CA ASN A 131 43.64 -30.45 9.70
C ASN A 131 43.73 -30.86 11.18
N GLN A 132 43.11 -32.00 11.52
CA GLN A 132 43.03 -32.57 12.87
C GLN A 132 42.19 -31.77 13.87
N GLU A 133 41.62 -30.64 13.48
CA GLU A 133 40.68 -29.87 14.28
C GLU A 133 39.25 -30.36 14.04
N TYR A 134 38.58 -30.81 15.10
CA TYR A 134 37.19 -31.25 15.01
C TYR A 134 36.25 -30.03 15.01
N LEU A 135 35.49 -29.87 13.93
CA LEU A 135 34.61 -28.71 13.70
C LEU A 135 33.15 -28.98 14.07
N GLY A 136 32.81 -30.16 14.59
CA GLY A 136 31.43 -30.49 14.94
C GLY A 136 30.64 -31.15 13.81
N SER A 137 29.32 -31.06 13.90
CA SER A 137 28.40 -31.79 13.02
C SER A 137 27.92 -30.94 11.85
N TYR A 138 27.97 -31.44 10.62
CA TYR A 138 27.51 -30.77 9.40
C TYR A 138 26.56 -31.69 8.64
N TYR A 139 25.90 -31.15 7.62
CA TYR A 139 25.32 -31.98 6.57
C TYR A 139 26.26 -31.99 5.36
N LEU A 140 26.74 -33.18 4.98
CA LEU A 140 27.28 -33.39 3.65
C LEU A 140 26.09 -33.47 2.69
N CYS A 141 25.93 -32.47 1.85
CA CYS A 141 24.75 -32.30 1.02
C CYS A 141 25.12 -32.12 -0.45
N GLU A 142 24.22 -32.57 -1.31
CA GLU A 142 24.19 -32.19 -2.70
C GLU A 142 24.08 -30.66 -2.83
N GLN A 143 24.81 -30.07 -3.78
CA GLN A 143 24.55 -28.69 -4.20
C GLN A 143 23.39 -28.67 -5.20
N VAL A 144 22.50 -27.69 -5.10
CA VAL A 144 21.52 -27.38 -6.15
C VAL A 144 22.26 -26.92 -7.40
N ARG A 145 22.17 -27.70 -8.48
CA ARG A 145 22.78 -27.44 -9.79
C ARG A 145 22.25 -28.39 -10.84
N VAL A 146 22.51 -28.09 -12.12
CA VAL A 146 22.25 -29.00 -13.23
C VAL A 146 23.17 -30.23 -13.14
N GLY A 147 22.60 -31.42 -13.32
CA GLY A 147 23.36 -32.68 -13.37
C GLY A 147 22.49 -33.93 -13.25
N LYS A 148 23.03 -35.07 -13.70
CA LYS A 148 22.30 -36.35 -13.77
C LYS A 148 21.73 -36.84 -12.44
N SER A 149 22.43 -36.60 -11.34
CA SER A 149 22.01 -36.95 -9.97
C SER A 149 21.60 -35.71 -9.17
N ARG A 150 21.31 -34.60 -9.85
CA ARG A 150 20.87 -33.33 -9.26
C ARG A 150 19.62 -32.91 -10.01
N VAL A 151 19.47 -31.63 -10.36
CA VAL A 151 18.44 -31.18 -11.30
C VAL A 151 18.79 -31.75 -12.68
N ASN A 152 18.18 -32.87 -13.04
CA ASN A 152 18.47 -33.63 -14.24
C ASN A 152 17.73 -33.05 -15.45
N ILE A 153 18.19 -31.89 -15.87
CA ILE A 153 17.82 -31.21 -17.12
C ILE A 153 19.03 -31.19 -18.06
N ASP A 154 18.80 -30.81 -19.31
CA ASP A 154 19.91 -30.59 -20.24
C ASP A 154 20.84 -29.49 -19.74
N ASP A 155 22.13 -29.66 -19.97
CA ASP A 155 23.17 -28.73 -19.53
C ASP A 155 23.62 -27.89 -20.71
N LEU A 156 23.16 -26.64 -20.76
CA LEU A 156 23.51 -25.68 -21.81
C LEU A 156 24.97 -25.21 -21.72
N GLU A 157 25.64 -25.42 -20.58
CA GLU A 157 27.03 -25.01 -20.33
C GLU A 157 28.05 -26.13 -20.54
N LYS A 158 27.56 -27.33 -20.86
CA LYS A 158 28.35 -28.54 -20.95
C LYS A 158 29.54 -28.44 -21.90
N ASP A 159 29.35 -27.82 -23.07
CA ASP A 159 30.40 -27.66 -24.08
C ASP A 159 30.15 -26.42 -24.97
N GLU A 160 31.14 -26.05 -25.79
CA GLU A 160 31.05 -24.89 -26.68
C GLU A 160 29.89 -24.98 -27.69
N ALA A 161 29.45 -26.19 -28.08
CA ALA A 161 28.36 -26.33 -29.02
C ALA A 161 27.02 -25.97 -28.33
N THR A 162 26.80 -26.40 -27.08
CA THR A 162 25.59 -26.05 -26.33
C THR A 162 25.59 -24.59 -25.88
N LYS A 163 26.74 -24.04 -25.49
CA LYS A 163 26.86 -22.61 -25.12
C LYS A 163 26.51 -21.68 -26.29
N ASN A 164 26.93 -22.03 -27.49
CA ASN A 164 26.68 -21.25 -28.71
C ASN A 164 25.38 -21.64 -29.45
N ALA A 165 24.55 -22.52 -28.87
CA ALA A 165 23.32 -22.96 -29.51
C ALA A 165 22.30 -21.82 -29.64
N VAL A 166 21.68 -21.72 -30.80
CA VAL A 166 20.66 -20.69 -31.14
C VAL A 166 19.40 -21.29 -31.77
N ASP A 167 19.39 -22.58 -32.08
CA ASP A 167 18.19 -23.23 -32.61
C ASP A 167 17.19 -23.51 -31.48
N GLU A 168 15.92 -23.24 -31.75
CA GLU A 168 14.83 -23.33 -30.77
C GLU A 168 14.76 -24.70 -30.08
N LYS A 169 14.97 -25.78 -30.84
CA LYS A 169 15.00 -27.15 -30.31
C LYS A 169 16.07 -27.34 -29.25
N THR A 170 17.23 -26.70 -29.41
CA THR A 170 18.33 -26.84 -28.47
C THR A 170 18.20 -25.91 -27.27
N ILE A 171 17.62 -24.73 -27.45
CA ILE A 171 17.45 -23.76 -26.36
C ILE A 171 16.11 -23.90 -25.66
N SER A 172 15.24 -24.85 -26.06
CA SER A 172 13.90 -24.98 -25.47
C SER A 172 13.89 -25.40 -23.99
N GLY A 173 15.05 -25.67 -23.38
CA GLY A 173 15.20 -25.94 -21.96
C GLY A 173 16.64 -26.26 -21.57
N GLY A 174 16.82 -26.62 -20.29
CA GLY A 174 18.13 -26.66 -19.65
C GLY A 174 18.43 -25.43 -18.80
N TYR A 175 17.38 -24.80 -18.25
CA TYR A 175 17.51 -23.63 -17.38
C TYR A 175 17.20 -24.00 -15.93
N LEU A 176 18.05 -23.57 -15.02
CA LEU A 176 17.81 -23.55 -13.58
C LEU A 176 17.72 -22.09 -13.16
N LEU A 177 16.68 -21.75 -12.39
CA LEU A 177 16.35 -20.40 -11.98
C LEU A 177 16.16 -20.36 -10.46
N SER A 178 16.45 -19.23 -9.83
CA SER A 178 16.05 -18.92 -8.46
C SER A 178 15.30 -17.59 -8.40
N MET A 179 14.45 -17.39 -7.40
CA MET A 179 13.80 -16.09 -7.21
C MET A 179 14.80 -15.06 -6.67
N PHE A 180 14.71 -13.82 -7.15
CA PHE A 180 15.68 -12.77 -6.77
C PHE A 180 15.03 -11.39 -6.70
N PRO A 181 14.26 -11.11 -5.63
CA PRO A 181 13.53 -9.84 -5.53
C PRO A 181 14.43 -8.64 -5.23
N TYR A 182 15.65 -8.84 -4.74
CA TYR A 182 16.63 -7.80 -4.44
C TYR A 182 17.86 -8.03 -5.32
N GLY A 183 18.15 -7.14 -6.27
CA GLY A 183 19.21 -7.39 -7.26
C GLY A 183 19.89 -6.13 -7.75
N ASP A 184 21.19 -6.25 -8.01
CA ASP A 184 22.10 -5.25 -8.60
C ASP A 184 22.03 -5.32 -10.15
N GLU A 185 22.43 -4.24 -10.82
CA GLU A 185 22.42 -4.09 -12.29
C GLU A 185 23.33 -5.10 -13.02
N ASN A 186 24.19 -5.82 -12.29
CA ASN A 186 25.24 -6.67 -12.84
C ASN A 186 24.86 -8.16 -13.00
N GLU A 187 23.72 -8.59 -12.46
CA GLU A 187 23.27 -9.99 -12.53
C GLU A 187 22.28 -10.25 -13.68
N GLN A 188 22.28 -11.48 -14.22
CA GLN A 188 21.34 -11.89 -15.28
C GLN A 188 19.98 -12.23 -14.66
N VAL A 189 19.18 -11.20 -14.43
CA VAL A 189 17.86 -11.29 -13.81
C VAL A 189 16.76 -11.14 -14.86
N ILE A 190 15.81 -12.07 -14.85
CA ILE A 190 14.56 -11.97 -15.61
C ILE A 190 13.57 -11.17 -14.77
N GLU A 191 13.09 -10.05 -15.31
CA GLU A 191 12.00 -9.27 -14.72
C GLU A 191 10.75 -9.37 -15.58
N THR A 192 9.65 -9.81 -14.97
CA THR A 192 8.37 -9.99 -15.64
C THR A 192 7.42 -8.82 -15.35
N LYS A 193 6.46 -8.57 -16.25
CA LYS A 193 5.51 -7.43 -16.18
C LYS A 193 4.70 -7.35 -14.89
N HIS A 194 4.44 -8.47 -14.21
CA HIS A 194 3.72 -8.50 -12.93
C HIS A 194 4.66 -8.57 -11.72
N GLY A 195 5.94 -8.21 -11.90
CA GLY A 195 6.89 -7.98 -10.80
C GLY A 195 7.68 -9.21 -10.35
N GLY A 196 7.56 -10.34 -11.03
CA GLY A 196 8.40 -11.51 -10.78
C GLY A 196 9.85 -11.25 -11.19
N ARG A 197 10.80 -11.55 -10.29
CA ARG A 197 12.23 -11.42 -10.54
C ARG A 197 12.92 -12.75 -10.32
N TYR A 198 13.67 -13.23 -11.32
CA TYR A 198 14.31 -14.54 -11.31
C TYR A 198 15.76 -14.46 -11.77
N LEU A 199 16.68 -14.91 -10.93
CA LEU A 199 18.08 -15.08 -11.30
C LEU A 199 18.25 -16.36 -12.15
N ILE A 200 19.04 -16.26 -13.21
CA ILE A 200 19.42 -17.43 -14.02
C ILE A 200 20.66 -18.09 -13.38
N GLU A 201 20.45 -19.20 -12.70
CA GLU A 201 21.50 -20.00 -12.05
C GLU A 201 22.29 -20.85 -13.05
N SER A 202 21.61 -21.36 -14.07
CA SER A 202 22.22 -22.07 -15.19
C SER A 202 21.36 -21.92 -16.45
N PRO A 203 21.95 -21.63 -17.62
CA PRO A 203 23.35 -21.28 -17.82
C PRO A 203 23.73 -19.98 -17.10
N SER A 204 24.90 -19.97 -16.46
CA SER A 204 25.41 -18.84 -15.68
C SER A 204 25.81 -17.63 -16.53
N PHE A 205 26.11 -17.84 -17.83
CA PHE A 205 26.71 -16.84 -18.72
C PHE A 205 28.03 -16.25 -18.17
N ASP A 206 28.74 -16.99 -17.32
CA ASP A 206 30.05 -16.56 -16.84
C ASP A 206 31.11 -16.71 -17.94
N GLY A 207 31.73 -15.58 -18.32
CA GLY A 207 32.75 -15.52 -19.37
C GLY A 207 32.23 -15.67 -20.81
N TYR A 208 30.91 -15.65 -21.04
CA TYR A 208 30.30 -15.63 -22.38
C TYR A 208 28.87 -15.06 -22.35
N MET A 209 28.29 -14.73 -23.50
CA MET A 209 26.90 -14.28 -23.57
C MET A 209 26.20 -14.92 -24.78
N ASN A 210 24.95 -15.37 -24.58
CA ASN A 210 24.11 -15.86 -25.66
C ASN A 210 22.71 -15.23 -25.55
N GLU A 211 22.52 -14.14 -26.29
CA GLU A 211 21.26 -13.39 -26.31
C GLU A 211 20.07 -14.25 -26.75
N THR A 212 20.27 -15.26 -27.59
CA THR A 212 19.16 -16.11 -28.06
C THR A 212 18.64 -17.00 -26.93
N GLN A 213 19.54 -17.58 -26.14
CA GLN A 213 19.19 -18.37 -24.95
C GLN A 213 18.54 -17.51 -23.87
N LEU A 214 19.11 -16.33 -23.61
CA LEU A 214 18.57 -15.36 -22.64
C LEU A 214 17.15 -14.92 -23.04
N ASN A 215 16.97 -14.48 -24.30
CA ASN A 215 15.67 -14.07 -24.81
C ASN A 215 14.65 -15.21 -24.77
N TYR A 216 15.05 -16.46 -25.05
CA TYR A 216 14.15 -17.60 -24.96
C TYR A 216 13.57 -17.76 -23.55
N ILE A 217 14.42 -17.87 -22.53
CA ILE A 217 13.94 -18.12 -21.17
C ILE A 217 13.20 -16.92 -20.60
N THR A 218 13.66 -15.69 -20.88
CA THR A 218 12.95 -14.45 -20.52
C THR A 218 11.54 -14.43 -21.09
N ASN A 219 11.39 -14.73 -22.39
CA ASN A 219 10.08 -14.76 -23.05
C ASN A 219 9.21 -15.91 -22.53
N TYR A 220 9.79 -17.07 -22.20
CA TYR A 220 9.05 -18.20 -21.66
C TYR A 220 8.49 -17.88 -20.26
N MET A 221 9.30 -17.31 -19.39
CA MET A 221 8.87 -16.86 -18.06
C MET A 221 7.80 -15.77 -18.16
N GLN A 222 7.98 -14.78 -19.05
CA GLN A 222 6.98 -13.75 -19.28
C GLN A 222 5.67 -14.31 -19.84
N SER A 223 5.72 -15.27 -20.76
CA SER A 223 4.52 -15.90 -21.34
C SER A 223 3.78 -16.76 -20.31
N THR A 224 4.53 -17.47 -19.45
CA THR A 224 3.98 -18.21 -18.32
C THR A 224 3.20 -17.27 -17.39
N GLU A 225 3.79 -16.13 -17.02
CA GLU A 225 3.14 -15.15 -16.16
C GLU A 225 1.95 -14.48 -16.85
N ASN A 226 2.07 -14.08 -18.12
CA ASN A 226 0.96 -13.55 -18.89
C ASN A 226 -0.22 -14.52 -18.91
N ALA A 227 0.04 -15.84 -18.99
CA ALA A 227 -1.00 -16.84 -18.94
C ALA A 227 -1.64 -16.96 -17.54
N ILE A 228 -0.85 -16.90 -16.47
CA ILE A 228 -1.35 -16.96 -15.09
C ILE A 228 -2.27 -15.76 -14.79
N TYR A 229 -1.89 -14.56 -15.22
CA TYR A 229 -2.65 -13.34 -14.97
C TYR A 229 -3.71 -13.04 -16.04
N GLY A 230 -3.64 -13.70 -17.19
CA GLY A 230 -4.56 -13.50 -18.30
C GLY A 230 -5.97 -14.03 -18.06
N SER A 231 -6.90 -13.57 -18.88
CA SER A 231 -8.31 -13.95 -18.80
C SER A 231 -8.47 -15.46 -19.02
N GLY A 232 -9.18 -16.12 -18.09
CA GLY A 232 -9.35 -17.57 -18.13
C GLY A 232 -8.04 -18.36 -18.02
N PHE A 233 -7.01 -17.78 -17.41
CA PHE A 233 -5.69 -18.40 -17.19
C PHE A 233 -4.97 -18.77 -18.49
N LYS A 234 -5.03 -17.84 -19.45
CA LYS A 234 -4.45 -17.95 -20.79
C LYS A 234 -3.74 -16.67 -21.20
N ASP A 235 -2.66 -16.81 -21.97
CA ASP A 235 -1.94 -15.68 -22.54
C ASP A 235 -2.70 -15.05 -23.72
N GLU A 236 -2.11 -14.03 -24.34
CA GLU A 236 -2.68 -13.32 -25.50
C GLU A 236 -2.91 -14.22 -26.73
N ASN A 237 -2.22 -15.37 -26.80
CA ASN A 237 -2.36 -16.36 -27.87
C ASN A 237 -3.37 -17.47 -27.50
N GLY A 238 -3.97 -17.40 -26.30
CA GLY A 238 -4.93 -18.37 -25.80
C GLY A 238 -4.30 -19.65 -25.22
N ILE A 239 -2.99 -19.67 -24.98
CA ILE A 239 -2.25 -20.81 -24.39
C ILE A 239 -2.41 -20.77 -22.88
N SER A 240 -2.72 -21.92 -22.25
CA SER A 240 -2.93 -21.97 -20.81
C SER A 240 -1.60 -22.00 -20.06
N TYR A 241 -1.55 -21.45 -18.84
CA TYR A 241 -0.36 -21.62 -17.98
C TYR A 241 -0.03 -23.10 -17.74
N LYS A 242 -1.01 -24.00 -17.83
CA LYS A 242 -0.86 -25.46 -17.69
C LYS A 242 -0.02 -26.06 -18.80
N ASP A 243 0.08 -25.40 -19.94
CA ASP A 243 0.95 -25.80 -21.06
C ASP A 243 2.39 -25.29 -20.85
N TYR A 244 2.58 -24.24 -20.05
CA TYR A 244 3.88 -23.67 -19.72
C TYR A 244 4.49 -24.25 -18.43
N MET A 245 3.67 -24.56 -17.42
CA MET A 245 4.12 -24.95 -16.09
C MET A 245 3.49 -26.28 -15.66
N ASP A 246 4.29 -27.12 -15.01
CA ASP A 246 3.82 -28.36 -14.41
C ASP A 246 3.08 -28.07 -13.10
N MET A 247 1.78 -28.35 -13.11
CA MET A 247 0.87 -28.02 -12.01
C MET A 247 1.09 -28.91 -10.78
N ASP A 248 1.45 -30.18 -10.97
CA ASP A 248 1.63 -31.10 -9.84
C ASP A 248 2.92 -30.75 -9.09
N ALA A 249 4.00 -30.41 -9.81
CA ALA A 249 5.22 -29.89 -9.21
C ALA A 249 4.98 -28.56 -8.46
N ALA A 250 4.17 -27.66 -9.02
CA ALA A 250 3.79 -26.41 -8.36
C ALA A 250 3.00 -26.65 -7.07
N VAL A 251 2.05 -27.59 -7.06
CA VAL A 251 1.25 -27.95 -5.87
C VAL A 251 2.13 -28.54 -4.77
N ASP A 252 3.03 -29.47 -5.10
CA ASP A 252 3.92 -30.09 -4.10
C ASP A 252 4.89 -29.07 -3.49
N TYR A 253 5.46 -28.22 -4.33
CA TYR A 253 6.36 -27.16 -3.89
C TYR A 253 5.62 -26.13 -3.01
N TYR A 254 4.43 -25.70 -3.41
CA TYR A 254 3.58 -24.82 -2.59
C TYR A 254 3.34 -25.43 -1.21
N TRP A 255 2.93 -26.69 -1.16
CA TRP A 255 2.59 -27.33 0.10
C TRP A 255 3.77 -27.38 1.05
N ILE A 256 4.97 -27.73 0.59
CA ILE A 256 6.14 -27.79 1.47
C ILE A 256 6.50 -26.42 2.02
N GLN A 257 6.45 -25.38 1.19
CA GLN A 257 6.71 -24.01 1.65
C GLN A 257 5.66 -23.53 2.66
N GLU A 258 4.39 -23.80 2.40
CA GLU A 258 3.24 -23.37 3.20
C GLU A 258 3.15 -24.11 4.54
N ILE A 259 3.33 -25.43 4.57
CA ILE A 259 3.24 -26.23 5.79
C ILE A 259 4.40 -25.91 6.72
N SER A 260 5.59 -25.65 6.18
CA SER A 260 6.73 -25.24 6.97
C SER A 260 6.65 -23.77 7.40
N LYS A 261 5.74 -22.99 6.81
CA LYS A 261 5.72 -21.52 6.89
C LYS A 261 7.11 -20.94 6.65
N ASN A 262 7.75 -21.34 5.55
CA ASN A 262 9.11 -20.92 5.25
C ASN A 262 9.11 -19.41 4.95
N GLY A 263 9.77 -18.62 5.80
CA GLY A 263 9.85 -17.16 5.66
C GLY A 263 10.57 -16.69 4.40
N ASP A 264 11.44 -17.53 3.83
CA ASP A 264 12.18 -17.25 2.60
C ASP A 264 11.43 -17.68 1.34
N ALA A 265 10.27 -18.34 1.49
CA ALA A 265 9.51 -18.87 0.38
C ALA A 265 9.05 -17.74 -0.54
N PHE A 266 9.38 -17.93 -1.83
CA PHE A 266 8.95 -17.06 -2.91
C PHE A 266 9.42 -15.60 -2.81
N GLY A 267 10.48 -15.35 -2.04
CA GLY A 267 11.04 -14.03 -1.82
C GLY A 267 12.57 -14.02 -1.69
N SER A 268 13.25 -15.09 -2.10
CA SER A 268 14.70 -15.24 -1.92
C SER A 268 15.31 -16.20 -2.95
N THR A 269 16.65 -16.18 -3.05
CA THR A 269 17.44 -17.10 -3.90
C THR A 269 17.43 -18.54 -3.41
N SER A 270 16.77 -18.84 -2.28
CA SER A 270 16.55 -20.20 -1.80
C SER A 270 15.27 -20.83 -2.38
N THR A 271 14.57 -20.13 -3.28
CA THR A 271 13.39 -20.63 -3.98
C THR A 271 13.70 -20.86 -5.46
N TYR A 272 13.59 -22.11 -5.94
CA TYR A 272 14.04 -22.50 -7.29
C TYR A 272 12.91 -22.88 -8.25
N LEU A 273 13.20 -22.75 -9.55
CA LEU A 273 12.45 -23.31 -10.66
C LEU A 273 13.41 -23.92 -11.69
N TYR A 274 12.95 -24.87 -12.51
CA TYR A 274 13.73 -25.38 -13.63
C TYR A 274 12.89 -25.63 -14.88
N LYS A 275 13.49 -25.43 -16.05
CA LYS A 275 12.86 -25.59 -17.36
C LYS A 275 13.46 -26.77 -18.12
N LYS A 276 12.65 -27.80 -18.38
CA LYS A 276 13.02 -28.94 -19.21
C LYS A 276 12.94 -28.62 -20.70
N ARG A 277 13.82 -29.22 -21.50
CA ARG A 277 13.80 -29.12 -22.96
C ARG A 277 12.56 -29.75 -23.54
N ASP A 278 11.96 -29.07 -24.51
CA ASP A 278 10.70 -29.45 -25.15
C ASP A 278 9.57 -29.77 -24.14
N GLY A 279 9.65 -29.20 -22.93
CA GLY A 279 8.78 -29.50 -21.81
C GLY A 279 8.35 -28.26 -21.04
N LYS A 280 7.82 -28.47 -19.83
CA LYS A 280 7.29 -27.42 -18.95
C LYS A 280 8.34 -26.87 -17.99
N LEU A 281 8.01 -25.75 -17.37
CA LEU A 281 8.63 -25.21 -16.17
C LEU A 281 8.13 -25.95 -14.93
N TYR A 282 9.01 -26.18 -13.96
CA TYR A 282 8.74 -26.91 -12.72
C TYR A 282 9.21 -26.06 -11.54
N TRP A 283 8.45 -26.06 -10.45
CA TRP A 283 8.91 -25.51 -9.17
C TRP A 283 9.80 -26.53 -8.44
N GLY A 284 10.86 -26.02 -7.79
CA GLY A 284 11.88 -26.82 -7.13
C GLY A 284 13.27 -26.64 -7.75
N PRO A 285 14.31 -27.29 -7.18
CA PRO A 285 14.25 -28.15 -5.98
C PRO A 285 14.08 -27.36 -4.66
N LEU A 286 13.83 -28.07 -3.56
CA LEU A 286 13.80 -27.51 -2.20
C LEU A 286 15.20 -27.10 -1.73
N TRP A 287 15.31 -26.00 -0.98
CA TRP A 287 16.57 -25.56 -0.37
C TRP A 287 16.34 -24.65 0.85
N ASP A 288 17.25 -24.72 1.83
CA ASP A 288 17.41 -23.72 2.91
C ASP A 288 16.21 -23.56 3.89
N PHE A 289 15.92 -24.62 4.65
CA PHE A 289 14.80 -24.69 5.60
C PHE A 289 15.25 -24.75 7.08
N ASP A 290 16.53 -24.52 7.38
CA ASP A 290 17.04 -24.59 8.76
C ASP A 290 16.71 -23.34 9.59
N PHE A 291 16.65 -22.16 8.98
CA PHE A 291 16.59 -20.90 9.72
C PHE A 291 15.18 -20.31 9.90
N VAL A 292 14.37 -20.20 8.84
CA VAL A 292 13.07 -19.49 8.86
C VAL A 292 11.88 -20.40 8.55
N ALA A 293 12.03 -21.71 8.77
CA ALA A 293 10.98 -22.69 8.53
C ALA A 293 10.73 -23.58 9.75
N TRP A 294 9.59 -24.26 9.76
CA TRP A 294 9.19 -25.21 10.81
C TRP A 294 9.25 -24.60 12.23
N GLY A 295 8.85 -23.33 12.33
CA GLY A 295 8.87 -22.55 13.56
C GLY A 295 10.27 -22.29 14.11
N ALA A 296 11.35 -22.43 13.34
CA ALA A 296 12.71 -22.26 13.86
C ALA A 296 12.96 -20.86 14.44
N THR A 297 12.49 -19.78 13.80
CA THR A 297 12.69 -18.37 14.18
C THR A 297 11.48 -17.47 13.87
N GLU A 298 11.57 -16.21 14.32
CA GLU A 298 10.56 -15.24 14.77
C GLU A 298 9.67 -14.47 13.78
N TYR A 299 9.45 -14.92 12.56
CA TYR A 299 8.55 -14.15 11.68
C TYR A 299 7.07 -14.15 12.12
N SER A 300 6.69 -14.91 13.16
CA SER A 300 5.31 -14.92 13.68
C SER A 300 5.12 -15.51 15.09
N GLN A 301 5.92 -15.19 16.12
CA GLN A 301 5.64 -15.66 17.51
C GLN A 301 5.41 -17.20 17.68
N ASN A 302 6.02 -18.04 16.84
CA ASN A 302 5.67 -19.48 16.76
C ASN A 302 4.13 -19.67 16.60
N GLN A 303 3.52 -18.94 15.66
CA GLN A 303 2.11 -19.05 15.29
C GLN A 303 1.94 -20.02 14.11
N CYS A 304 1.43 -21.21 14.40
CA CYS A 304 1.14 -22.23 13.39
C CYS A 304 -0.12 -21.93 12.58
N GLU A 305 -0.83 -20.85 12.90
CA GLU A 305 -2.09 -20.44 12.29
C GLU A 305 -1.88 -19.56 11.05
N GLY A 306 -2.90 -19.48 10.20
CA GLY A 306 -2.93 -18.64 8.99
C GLY A 306 -2.18 -19.25 7.80
N PHE A 307 -2.71 -19.04 6.58
CA PHE A 307 -1.99 -19.37 5.35
C PHE A 307 -1.04 -18.25 4.93
N THR A 308 0.11 -18.61 4.38
CA THR A 308 1.16 -17.72 3.88
C THR A 308 1.07 -17.53 2.37
N GLN A 309 -0.13 -17.24 1.86
CA GLN A 309 -0.32 -16.90 0.44
C GLN A 309 0.40 -15.58 0.13
N ASN A 310 1.65 -15.67 -0.35
CA ASN A 310 2.50 -14.50 -0.57
C ASN A 310 1.91 -13.62 -1.68
N ARG A 311 1.72 -12.33 -1.35
CA ARG A 311 1.11 -11.31 -2.21
C ARG A 311 1.82 -11.12 -3.56
N ASN A 312 3.11 -11.44 -3.65
CA ASN A 312 3.95 -11.12 -4.81
C ASN A 312 4.29 -12.35 -5.68
N THR A 313 3.47 -13.40 -5.65
CA THR A 313 3.80 -14.69 -6.27
C THR A 313 2.68 -15.21 -7.15
N TRP A 314 3.03 -16.12 -8.06
CA TRP A 314 2.05 -16.79 -8.92
C TRP A 314 0.97 -17.54 -8.13
N PHE A 315 1.30 -18.11 -6.96
CA PHE A 315 0.38 -18.94 -6.17
C PHE A 315 -0.88 -18.19 -5.76
N ARG A 316 -0.76 -16.92 -5.36
CA ARG A 316 -1.91 -16.06 -5.04
C ARG A 316 -2.93 -16.02 -6.19
N ARG A 317 -2.46 -15.83 -7.42
CA ARG A 317 -3.32 -15.80 -8.61
C ARG A 317 -3.84 -17.18 -8.99
N LEU A 318 -3.01 -18.21 -8.84
CA LEU A 318 -3.33 -19.60 -9.17
C LEU A 318 -4.45 -20.18 -8.30
N PHE A 319 -4.60 -19.76 -7.04
CA PHE A 319 -5.72 -20.18 -6.18
C PHE A 319 -7.10 -19.81 -6.72
N ASN A 320 -7.18 -18.87 -7.66
CA ASN A 320 -8.44 -18.51 -8.33
C ASN A 320 -8.77 -19.49 -9.47
N ASP A 321 -7.83 -20.34 -9.88
CA ASP A 321 -8.12 -21.42 -10.84
C ASP A 321 -8.73 -22.55 -10.04
N GLN A 322 -10.00 -22.84 -10.32
CA GLN A 322 -10.74 -23.88 -9.62
C GLN A 322 -10.04 -25.25 -9.70
N GLU A 323 -9.35 -25.53 -10.80
CA GLU A 323 -8.58 -26.78 -10.97
C GLU A 323 -7.32 -26.81 -10.09
N PHE A 324 -6.59 -25.70 -10.01
CA PHE A 324 -5.41 -25.58 -9.15
C PHE A 324 -5.78 -25.71 -7.67
N TYR A 325 -6.80 -24.96 -7.22
CA TYR A 325 -7.33 -25.06 -5.86
C TYR A 325 -7.73 -26.50 -5.49
N GLN A 326 -8.47 -27.17 -6.38
CA GLN A 326 -8.87 -28.57 -6.15
C GLN A 326 -7.67 -29.48 -5.99
N LYS A 327 -6.65 -29.36 -6.86
CA LYS A 327 -5.42 -30.15 -6.75
C LYS A 327 -4.66 -29.89 -5.46
N VAL A 328 -4.59 -28.64 -5.00
CA VAL A 328 -3.99 -28.32 -3.70
C VAL A 328 -4.73 -29.04 -2.57
N VAL A 329 -6.06 -28.91 -2.50
CA VAL A 329 -6.86 -29.55 -1.45
C VAL A 329 -6.78 -31.07 -1.50
N GLU A 330 -6.88 -31.67 -2.69
CA GLU A 330 -6.81 -33.13 -2.90
C GLU A 330 -5.44 -33.71 -2.56
N ARG A 331 -4.38 -32.89 -2.65
CA ARG A 331 -3.01 -33.32 -2.34
C ARG A 331 -2.74 -33.40 -0.83
N TRP A 332 -3.41 -32.59 -0.02
CA TRP A 332 -3.16 -32.47 1.42
C TRP A 332 -3.15 -33.81 2.20
N PRO A 333 -4.12 -34.74 2.02
CA PRO A 333 -4.17 -35.96 2.82
C PRO A 333 -2.91 -36.83 2.72
N ALA A 334 -2.31 -36.91 1.53
CA ALA A 334 -1.08 -37.68 1.31
C ALA A 334 0.13 -37.06 2.02
N ILE A 335 0.22 -35.72 2.04
CA ILE A 335 1.29 -34.99 2.73
C ILE A 335 1.12 -35.12 4.24
N LYS A 336 -0.11 -34.95 4.73
CA LYS A 336 -0.46 -35.14 6.13
C LYS A 336 -0.06 -36.52 6.65
N GLU A 337 -0.29 -37.59 5.88
CA GLU A 337 0.11 -38.94 6.27
C GLU A 337 1.63 -39.03 6.53
N GLN A 338 2.45 -38.46 5.65
CA GLN A 338 3.91 -38.43 5.82
C GLN A 338 4.35 -37.58 7.02
N LEU A 339 3.70 -36.44 7.26
CA LEU A 339 3.99 -35.61 8.43
C LEU A 339 3.69 -36.34 9.75
N LEU A 340 2.54 -37.01 9.84
CA LEU A 340 2.17 -37.79 11.02
C LEU A 340 3.10 -39.01 11.21
N GLU A 341 3.54 -39.65 10.12
CA GLU A 341 4.58 -40.69 10.14
C GLU A 341 5.93 -40.15 10.66
N ALA A 342 6.29 -38.93 10.27
CA ALA A 342 7.55 -38.31 10.70
C ALA A 342 7.54 -38.05 12.22
N CYS A 343 6.41 -37.62 12.76
CA CYS A 343 6.26 -37.17 14.15
C CYS A 343 5.89 -38.26 15.16
N ARG A 344 5.39 -39.42 14.72
CA ARG A 344 5.05 -40.52 15.64
C ARG A 344 6.27 -41.02 16.41
N ASP A 345 6.04 -41.68 17.54
CA ASP A 345 7.11 -42.35 18.29
C ASP A 345 7.88 -43.36 17.42
N GLY A 346 9.19 -43.18 17.32
CA GLY A 346 10.06 -43.97 16.45
C GLY A 346 9.93 -43.64 14.95
N GLY A 347 9.21 -42.56 14.63
CA GLY A 347 9.04 -41.99 13.29
C GLY A 347 10.34 -41.41 12.73
N GLN A 348 10.23 -40.72 11.60
CA GLN A 348 11.40 -40.24 10.87
C GLN A 348 12.23 -39.21 11.65
N ILE A 349 11.57 -38.29 12.37
CA ILE A 349 12.24 -37.28 13.20
C ILE A 349 13.08 -37.96 14.30
N ASP A 350 12.53 -38.99 14.95
CA ASP A 350 13.24 -39.75 15.99
C ASP A 350 14.43 -40.52 15.44
N LYS A 351 14.31 -41.11 14.25
CA LYS A 351 15.42 -41.82 13.60
C LYS A 351 16.57 -40.85 13.30
N TYR A 352 16.26 -39.67 12.77
CA TYR A 352 17.28 -38.66 12.49
C TYR A 352 17.87 -38.06 13.77
N SER A 353 17.04 -37.76 14.76
CA SER A 353 17.48 -37.30 16.08
C SER A 353 18.46 -38.30 16.70
N LYS A 354 18.13 -39.60 16.67
CA LYS A 354 19.00 -40.66 17.18
C LYS A 354 20.34 -40.75 16.44
N LYS A 355 20.36 -40.59 15.11
CA LYS A 355 21.62 -40.54 14.33
C LYS A 355 22.51 -39.37 14.78
N GLN A 356 21.91 -38.23 15.12
CA GLN A 356 22.59 -36.98 15.42
C GLN A 356 22.92 -36.79 16.91
N TYR A 357 22.27 -37.56 17.79
CA TYR A 357 22.23 -37.34 19.25
C TYR A 357 23.60 -37.22 19.94
N ASN A 358 24.59 -38.01 19.53
CA ASN A 358 25.94 -37.88 20.08
C ASN A 358 26.69 -36.71 19.45
N SER A 359 26.51 -36.51 18.14
CA SER A 359 27.19 -35.50 17.34
C SER A 359 26.86 -34.08 17.81
N GLN A 360 25.58 -33.82 18.11
CA GLN A 360 25.11 -32.50 18.56
C GLN A 360 25.77 -32.06 19.87
N LYS A 361 26.06 -33.00 20.80
CA LYS A 361 26.64 -32.67 22.11
C LYS A 361 28.03 -32.07 21.96
N TYR A 362 28.87 -32.69 21.12
CA TYR A 362 30.19 -32.17 20.82
C TYR A 362 30.11 -30.87 20.01
N ASN A 363 29.18 -30.79 19.07
CA ASN A 363 28.94 -29.58 18.30
C ASN A 363 28.63 -28.36 19.19
N TYR A 364 27.64 -28.48 20.09
CA TYR A 364 27.29 -27.38 21.00
C TYR A 364 28.32 -27.13 22.08
N GLY A 365 29.10 -28.15 22.47
CA GLY A 365 30.24 -27.96 23.36
C GLY A 365 31.33 -27.06 22.78
N ILE A 366 31.47 -26.99 21.45
CA ILE A 366 32.47 -26.18 20.75
C ILE A 366 31.90 -24.81 20.39
N TRP A 367 30.73 -24.79 19.75
CA TRP A 367 30.19 -23.60 19.11
C TRP A 367 29.18 -22.84 19.97
N GLY A 368 28.71 -23.46 21.06
CA GLY A 368 27.49 -23.05 21.74
C GLY A 368 26.25 -23.34 20.88
N LYS A 369 25.06 -23.15 21.47
CA LYS A 369 23.83 -23.05 20.68
C LYS A 369 23.67 -21.61 20.23
N TYR A 370 23.04 -21.43 19.08
CA TYR A 370 22.71 -20.09 18.62
C TYR A 370 21.90 -19.30 19.67
N SER A 371 20.95 -19.95 20.34
CA SER A 371 20.13 -19.41 21.43
C SER A 371 20.91 -18.90 22.66
N ASP A 372 22.18 -19.29 22.83
CA ASP A 372 22.95 -18.95 24.04
C ASP A 372 23.52 -17.52 23.99
N ARG A 373 23.41 -16.81 22.85
CA ARG A 373 24.13 -15.54 22.63
C ARG A 373 23.39 -14.30 23.14
N GLY A 374 22.07 -14.35 23.30
CA GLY A 374 21.27 -13.37 24.02
C GLY A 374 21.29 -11.92 23.50
N ASP A 375 21.98 -11.65 22.39
CA ASP A 375 22.22 -10.35 21.78
C ASP A 375 21.40 -10.11 20.50
N ASP A 376 20.85 -11.17 19.92
CA ASP A 376 20.01 -11.10 18.74
C ASP A 376 18.54 -10.85 19.11
N TRP A 377 18.11 -9.59 19.01
CA TRP A 377 16.76 -9.13 19.38
C TRP A 377 15.64 -9.89 18.65
N TRP A 378 15.92 -10.47 17.50
CA TRP A 378 15.02 -11.30 16.69
C TRP A 378 14.92 -12.76 17.14
N TRP A 379 15.66 -13.20 18.17
CA TRP A 379 15.50 -14.51 18.81
C TRP A 379 14.98 -14.37 20.26
N VAL A 380 15.08 -13.17 20.82
CA VAL A 380 14.69 -12.87 22.20
C VAL A 380 13.17 -12.67 22.32
N ASN A 381 12.49 -12.07 21.32
CA ASN A 381 11.08 -11.67 21.48
C ASN A 381 10.04 -12.82 21.33
N ALA A 382 10.30 -13.92 20.61
CA ALA A 382 9.39 -15.08 20.53
C ALA A 382 9.55 -16.03 21.70
N LEU A 383 10.73 -16.09 22.30
CA LEU A 383 10.92 -16.93 23.48
C LEU A 383 10.36 -16.27 24.74
N GLU A 384 10.27 -14.93 24.78
CA GLU A 384 9.64 -14.17 25.87
C GLU A 384 8.17 -14.58 26.13
N GLU A 385 7.42 -15.05 25.12
CA GLU A 385 6.02 -15.48 25.27
C GLU A 385 5.86 -16.93 25.78
N GLN A 386 6.89 -17.79 25.67
CA GLN A 386 6.81 -19.21 26.09
C GLN A 386 7.27 -19.50 27.53
N GLY A 387 7.66 -18.46 28.30
CA GLY A 387 8.13 -18.58 29.68
C GLY A 387 9.56 -19.15 29.82
N ASP A 388 9.98 -19.47 31.05
CA ASP A 388 11.32 -19.99 31.42
C ASP A 388 11.63 -21.41 30.86
N ARG A 389 11.43 -21.67 29.56
CA ARG A 389 11.75 -22.95 28.94
C ARG A 389 13.25 -23.02 28.63
N GLU A 390 13.92 -24.04 29.17
CA GLU A 390 15.31 -24.34 28.82
C GLU A 390 15.40 -24.82 27.36
N ILE A 391 16.15 -24.09 26.54
CA ILE A 391 16.39 -24.44 25.14
C ILE A 391 17.53 -25.46 25.06
N THR A 392 17.20 -26.67 24.65
CA THR A 392 18.11 -27.80 24.48
C THR A 392 17.86 -28.49 23.14
N TYR A 393 18.77 -29.36 22.71
CA TYR A 393 18.54 -30.20 21.54
C TYR A 393 17.23 -31.01 21.65
N ASP A 394 17.02 -31.67 22.80
CA ASP A 394 15.86 -32.52 23.03
C ASP A 394 14.56 -31.70 23.04
N SER A 395 14.57 -30.52 23.68
CA SER A 395 13.39 -29.64 23.70
C SER A 395 13.04 -29.14 22.30
N GLU A 396 14.02 -28.90 21.43
CA GLU A 396 13.81 -28.40 20.07
C GLU A 396 13.36 -29.49 19.10
N VAL A 397 13.81 -30.74 19.28
CA VAL A 397 13.24 -31.90 18.56
C VAL A 397 11.77 -32.07 18.90
N GLU A 398 11.41 -31.98 20.18
CA GLU A 398 10.01 -32.07 20.60
C GLU A 398 9.18 -30.87 20.14
N ARG A 399 9.77 -29.66 20.14
CA ARG A 399 9.12 -28.47 19.60
C ARG A 399 8.84 -28.61 18.10
N LEU A 400 9.76 -29.17 17.32
CA LEU A 400 9.54 -29.46 15.90
C LEU A 400 8.36 -30.42 15.68
N LYS A 401 8.28 -31.51 16.47
CA LYS A 401 7.13 -32.44 16.38
C LYS A 401 5.82 -31.76 16.77
N GLN A 402 5.82 -31.01 17.86
CA GLN A 402 4.65 -30.27 18.34
C GLN A 402 4.18 -29.28 17.28
N TRP A 403 5.10 -28.51 16.70
CA TRP A 403 4.81 -27.56 15.62
C TRP A 403 4.12 -28.22 14.43
N VAL A 404 4.66 -29.35 13.96
CA VAL A 404 4.08 -30.09 12.84
C VAL A 404 2.69 -30.60 13.20
N ALA A 405 2.49 -31.15 14.39
CA ALA A 405 1.19 -31.65 14.83
C ALA A 405 0.13 -30.53 14.93
N GLU A 406 0.50 -29.39 15.51
CA GLU A 406 -0.37 -28.22 15.64
C GLU A 406 -0.71 -27.63 14.26
N ARG A 407 0.29 -27.49 13.38
CA ARG A 407 0.10 -26.99 12.01
C ARG A 407 -0.80 -27.91 11.18
N VAL A 408 -0.59 -29.23 11.25
CA VAL A 408 -1.45 -30.22 10.57
C VAL A 408 -2.90 -30.10 11.03
N LYS A 409 -3.11 -30.01 12.35
CA LYS A 409 -4.44 -29.85 12.92
C LYS A 409 -5.09 -28.54 12.44
N TRP A 410 -4.34 -27.43 12.48
CA TRP A 410 -4.86 -26.15 12.04
C TRP A 410 -5.25 -26.18 10.55
N ILE A 411 -4.41 -26.73 9.68
CA ILE A 411 -4.72 -26.85 8.25
C ILE A 411 -5.99 -27.68 8.04
N ASP A 412 -6.15 -28.83 8.70
CA ASP A 412 -7.37 -29.66 8.58
C ASP A 412 -8.66 -28.86 8.87
N GLU A 413 -8.61 -27.95 9.84
CA GLU A 413 -9.75 -27.13 10.26
C GLU A 413 -10.02 -25.95 9.31
N HIS A 414 -9.03 -25.54 8.50
CA HIS A 414 -9.06 -24.30 7.72
C HIS A 414 -8.82 -24.48 6.21
N LEU A 415 -8.76 -25.71 5.66
CA LEU A 415 -8.53 -25.95 4.22
C LEU A 415 -9.43 -25.13 3.29
N GLU A 416 -10.70 -24.92 3.67
CA GLU A 416 -11.66 -24.13 2.87
C GLU A 416 -11.26 -22.65 2.79
N GLU A 417 -10.42 -22.15 3.68
CA GLU A 417 -9.90 -20.77 3.66
C GLU A 417 -8.83 -20.57 2.58
N LEU A 418 -8.24 -21.65 2.02
CA LEU A 418 -7.41 -21.56 0.81
C LEU A 418 -8.20 -21.08 -0.40
N LYS A 419 -9.54 -21.19 -0.37
CA LYS A 419 -10.40 -20.74 -1.44
C LYS A 419 -10.48 -19.23 -1.42
N THR A 420 -9.69 -18.60 -2.26
CA THR A 420 -9.76 -17.17 -2.47
C THR A 420 -11.07 -16.81 -3.19
N THR A 421 -11.68 -15.69 -2.76
CA THR A 421 -12.88 -15.14 -3.41
C THR A 421 -12.51 -13.79 -3.99
N PHE A 422 -12.78 -13.57 -5.27
CA PHE A 422 -12.54 -12.31 -5.94
C PHE A 422 -13.85 -11.63 -6.30
N TYR A 423 -13.84 -10.31 -6.32
CA TYR A 423 -14.91 -9.46 -6.80
C TYR A 423 -14.44 -8.69 -8.03
N THR A 424 -15.25 -8.68 -9.07
CA THR A 424 -14.97 -7.90 -10.29
C THR A 424 -15.52 -6.49 -10.16
N ILE A 425 -14.67 -5.49 -10.44
CA ILE A 425 -15.06 -4.09 -10.63
C ILE A 425 -15.06 -3.81 -12.13
N THR A 426 -16.25 -3.63 -12.71
CA THR A 426 -16.40 -3.20 -14.12
C THR A 426 -16.45 -1.68 -14.19
N PHE A 427 -15.48 -1.06 -14.84
CA PHE A 427 -15.42 0.38 -15.03
C PHE A 427 -16.13 0.76 -16.34
N GLN A 428 -17.09 1.68 -16.28
CA GLN A 428 -17.88 2.10 -17.43
C GLN A 428 -17.83 3.60 -17.69
N ILE A 429 -17.75 3.99 -18.97
CA ILE A 429 -17.89 5.38 -19.44
C ILE A 429 -19.11 5.46 -20.33
N ASP A 430 -20.04 6.37 -20.03
CA ASP A 430 -21.27 6.56 -20.82
C ASP A 430 -22.01 5.23 -21.10
N SER A 431 -22.07 4.34 -20.08
CA SER A 431 -22.65 2.98 -20.13
C SER A 431 -21.95 1.96 -21.04
N THR A 432 -20.70 2.24 -21.44
CA THR A 432 -19.84 1.31 -22.19
C THR A 432 -18.70 0.83 -21.30
N ASP A 433 -18.40 -0.46 -21.34
CA ASP A 433 -17.27 -1.04 -20.59
C ASP A 433 -15.95 -0.41 -21.06
N PHE A 434 -15.20 0.13 -20.11
CA PHE A 434 -13.89 0.73 -20.30
C PHE A 434 -12.78 -0.25 -19.94
N THR A 435 -12.85 -0.84 -18.74
CA THR A 435 -11.94 -1.88 -18.28
C THR A 435 -12.56 -2.65 -17.11
N THR A 436 -11.95 -3.74 -16.69
CA THR A 436 -12.30 -4.50 -15.50
C THR A 436 -11.10 -4.68 -14.60
N ALA A 437 -11.31 -4.74 -13.29
CA ALA A 437 -10.31 -5.18 -12.34
C ALA A 437 -10.89 -6.23 -11.40
N GLU A 438 -10.03 -7.08 -10.84
CA GLU A 438 -10.40 -8.06 -9.83
C GLU A 438 -9.76 -7.67 -8.49
N LEU A 439 -10.53 -7.78 -7.41
CA LEU A 439 -10.11 -7.48 -6.05
C LEU A 439 -10.38 -8.71 -5.17
N GLU A 440 -9.41 -9.16 -4.38
CA GLU A 440 -9.67 -10.25 -3.45
C GLU A 440 -10.57 -9.78 -2.31
N LYS A 441 -11.44 -10.66 -1.81
CA LYS A 441 -12.25 -10.44 -0.63
C LYS A 441 -11.38 -10.00 0.56
N GLY A 442 -11.58 -8.77 1.00
CA GLY A 442 -10.87 -8.17 2.13
C GLY A 442 -9.77 -7.19 1.74
N GLU A 443 -9.38 -7.13 0.45
CA GLU A 443 -8.53 -6.06 -0.06
C GLU A 443 -9.31 -4.77 -0.33
N LEU A 444 -8.59 -3.65 -0.39
CA LEU A 444 -9.12 -2.34 -0.76
C LEU A 444 -8.61 -1.94 -2.15
N PRO A 445 -9.39 -1.17 -2.95
CA PRO A 445 -8.98 -0.72 -4.29
C PRO A 445 -7.63 0.01 -4.35
N GLY A 446 -7.21 0.63 -3.24
CA GLY A 446 -5.93 1.32 -3.09
C GLY A 446 -4.72 0.41 -2.92
N ASP A 447 -4.91 -0.80 -2.38
CA ASP A 447 -3.79 -1.68 -2.01
C ASP A 447 -2.96 -2.14 -3.21
N ASN A 448 -3.59 -2.23 -4.39
CA ASN A 448 -3.00 -2.80 -5.61
C ASN A 448 -3.10 -1.87 -6.84
N GLY A 449 -3.35 -0.57 -6.64
CA GLY A 449 -3.46 0.38 -7.77
C GLY A 449 -4.59 0.05 -8.76
N ILE A 450 -5.67 -0.58 -8.27
CA ILE A 450 -6.76 -1.14 -9.08
C ILE A 450 -7.60 -0.06 -9.78
N LEU A 451 -7.59 1.17 -9.27
CA LEU A 451 -8.33 2.27 -9.86
C LEU A 451 -7.67 2.70 -11.19
N PRO A 452 -8.36 2.55 -12.33
CA PRO A 452 -7.78 2.89 -13.62
C PRO A 452 -7.61 4.40 -13.74
N VAL A 453 -6.60 4.79 -14.51
CA VAL A 453 -6.31 6.19 -14.82
C VAL A 453 -7.58 6.87 -15.35
N PRO A 454 -7.94 8.06 -14.82
CA PRO A 454 -9.10 8.82 -15.26
C PRO A 454 -9.16 8.98 -16.78
N PRO A 455 -10.26 8.57 -17.44
CA PRO A 455 -10.39 8.76 -18.87
C PRO A 455 -10.64 10.25 -19.18
N LYS A 456 -9.80 10.84 -20.03
CA LYS A 456 -9.97 12.25 -20.47
C LYS A 456 -11.22 12.37 -21.38
N LYS A 457 -12.08 13.35 -21.10
CA LYS A 457 -13.25 13.70 -21.92
C LYS A 457 -13.21 15.19 -22.23
N ASP A 458 -13.14 15.54 -23.52
CA ASP A 458 -12.95 16.92 -23.96
C ASP A 458 -14.00 17.87 -23.36
N GLY A 459 -13.52 19.01 -22.83
CA GLY A 459 -14.37 20.03 -22.20
C GLY A 459 -15.00 19.62 -20.87
N CYS A 460 -14.69 18.43 -20.35
CA CYS A 460 -15.21 17.90 -19.11
C CYS A 460 -14.10 17.62 -18.10
N VAL A 461 -14.47 17.64 -16.82
CA VAL A 461 -13.62 17.26 -15.70
C VAL A 461 -14.15 15.96 -15.12
N PHE A 462 -13.28 14.96 -15.02
CA PHE A 462 -13.61 13.69 -14.36
C PHE A 462 -13.83 13.93 -12.85
N GLN A 463 -14.91 13.39 -12.31
CA GLN A 463 -15.32 13.55 -10.92
C GLN A 463 -15.06 12.28 -10.08
N GLY A 464 -14.53 11.23 -10.68
CA GLY A 464 -14.34 9.95 -10.04
C GLY A 464 -15.21 8.84 -10.62
N TRP A 465 -14.94 7.64 -10.13
CA TRP A 465 -15.72 6.43 -10.36
C TRP A 465 -16.79 6.33 -9.28
N PHE A 466 -18.02 5.97 -9.64
CA PHE A 466 -19.14 5.86 -8.71
C PHE A 466 -19.79 4.48 -8.80
N ILE A 467 -20.04 3.87 -7.63
CA ILE A 467 -20.72 2.59 -7.48
C ILE A 467 -22.06 2.80 -6.78
N THR A 468 -22.95 1.81 -6.87
CA THR A 468 -24.16 1.77 -6.05
C THR A 468 -23.85 1.03 -4.76
N GLY A 469 -23.87 1.73 -3.63
CA GLY A 469 -23.68 1.17 -2.29
C GLY A 469 -24.81 0.22 -1.89
N GLU A 470 -24.61 -0.52 -0.81
CA GLU A 470 -25.56 -1.53 -0.33
C GLU A 470 -26.93 -0.94 0.05
N ASP A 471 -26.96 0.32 0.48
CA ASP A 471 -28.19 1.05 0.80
C ASP A 471 -28.91 1.62 -0.45
N GLY A 472 -28.41 1.28 -1.65
CA GLY A 472 -28.93 1.75 -2.93
C GLY A 472 -28.54 3.19 -3.26
N LYS A 473 -27.74 3.87 -2.42
CA LYS A 473 -27.22 5.20 -2.73
C LYS A 473 -25.95 5.09 -3.54
N GLU A 474 -25.75 6.10 -4.36
CA GLU A 474 -24.52 6.24 -5.10
C GLU A 474 -23.38 6.69 -4.16
N VAL A 475 -22.23 6.02 -4.27
CA VAL A 475 -21.03 6.27 -3.48
C VAL A 475 -19.86 6.41 -4.44
N GLN A 476 -18.98 7.37 -4.19
CA GLN A 476 -17.74 7.50 -4.95
C GLN A 476 -16.81 6.36 -4.54
N LEU A 477 -16.30 5.61 -5.53
CA LEU A 477 -15.30 4.58 -5.34
C LEU A 477 -13.95 5.25 -5.06
N GLN A 478 -13.48 5.11 -3.83
CA GLN A 478 -12.19 5.59 -3.34
C GLN A 478 -11.25 4.42 -3.06
N ALA A 479 -9.98 4.72 -2.81
CA ALA A 479 -8.93 3.74 -2.52
C ALA A 479 -9.28 2.84 -1.31
N ASP A 480 -10.03 3.36 -0.33
CA ASP A 480 -10.43 2.69 0.90
C ASP A 480 -11.86 2.12 0.85
N THR A 481 -12.52 2.15 -0.31
CA THR A 481 -13.90 1.67 -0.44
C THR A 481 -13.94 0.14 -0.40
N ALA A 482 -14.54 -0.42 0.64
CA ALA A 482 -14.73 -1.86 0.76
C ALA A 482 -15.65 -2.41 -0.35
N ILE A 483 -15.18 -3.44 -1.06
CA ILE A 483 -15.95 -4.15 -2.08
C ILE A 483 -16.27 -5.56 -1.58
N THR A 484 -17.56 -5.90 -1.57
CA THR A 484 -18.08 -7.16 -0.98
C THR A 484 -18.77 -8.06 -2.01
N LYS A 485 -18.81 -7.63 -3.28
CA LYS A 485 -19.44 -8.30 -4.42
C LYS A 485 -18.98 -7.64 -5.71
N ASP A 486 -19.30 -8.26 -6.85
CA ASP A 486 -19.11 -7.64 -8.16
C ASP A 486 -19.89 -6.32 -8.25
N VAL A 487 -19.24 -5.29 -8.77
CA VAL A 487 -19.79 -3.94 -8.89
C VAL A 487 -19.48 -3.32 -10.26
N THR A 488 -20.37 -2.44 -10.69
CA THR A 488 -20.12 -1.56 -11.84
C THR A 488 -19.81 -0.16 -11.33
N ALA A 489 -18.61 0.34 -11.65
CA ALA A 489 -18.13 1.66 -11.33
C ALA A 489 -18.29 2.58 -12.56
N THR A 490 -19.17 3.57 -12.47
CA THR A 490 -19.47 4.48 -13.59
C THR A 490 -18.67 5.77 -13.47
N ALA A 491 -18.03 6.18 -14.57
CA ALA A 491 -17.33 7.45 -14.67
C ALA A 491 -18.32 8.62 -14.61
N LYS A 492 -18.03 9.62 -13.78
CA LYS A 492 -18.78 10.88 -13.77
C LYS A 492 -17.94 12.05 -14.26
N TYR A 493 -18.63 12.97 -14.92
CA TYR A 493 -18.04 14.16 -15.52
C TYR A 493 -18.90 15.38 -15.24
N VAL A 494 -18.25 16.53 -15.10
CA VAL A 494 -18.88 17.87 -15.08
C VAL A 494 -18.24 18.75 -16.14
N THR A 495 -18.96 19.76 -16.63
CA THR A 495 -18.40 20.66 -17.65
C THR A 495 -17.28 21.50 -17.04
N ARG A 496 -16.20 21.74 -17.77
CA ARG A 496 -15.07 22.55 -17.27
C ARG A 496 -15.46 23.97 -16.83
N SER A 497 -16.53 24.54 -17.38
CA SER A 497 -17.05 25.84 -16.96
C SER A 497 -17.82 25.83 -15.62
N GLU A 498 -18.13 24.65 -15.09
CA GLU A 498 -18.94 24.46 -13.88
C GLU A 498 -18.10 24.19 -12.62
N VAL A 499 -16.80 23.87 -12.79
CA VAL A 499 -15.86 23.66 -11.68
C VAL A 499 -15.20 24.95 -11.23
N ALA A 500 -14.89 25.05 -9.94
CA ALA A 500 -14.16 26.18 -9.41
C ALA A 500 -12.71 26.19 -9.97
N GLU A 501 -12.17 27.37 -10.23
CA GLU A 501 -10.75 27.52 -10.56
C GLU A 501 -9.90 27.38 -9.30
N VAL A 502 -8.70 26.80 -9.45
CA VAL A 502 -7.70 26.75 -8.37
C VAL A 502 -7.37 28.16 -7.94
N GLN A 503 -7.52 28.45 -6.66
CA GLN A 503 -7.13 29.72 -6.05
C GLN A 503 -5.81 29.60 -5.29
N LYS A 504 -5.50 28.40 -4.79
CA LYS A 504 -4.27 28.11 -4.06
C LYS A 504 -3.92 26.63 -4.18
N ILE A 505 -2.62 26.35 -4.31
CA ILE A 505 -2.02 25.04 -4.08
C ILE A 505 -1.41 25.07 -2.67
N ALA A 506 -1.53 23.96 -1.94
CA ALA A 506 -1.07 23.86 -0.57
C ALA A 506 -0.38 22.53 -0.34
N PHE A 507 0.76 22.57 0.35
CA PHE A 507 1.54 21.40 0.73
C PHE A 507 1.32 21.08 2.20
N ALA A 508 1.34 19.79 2.53
CA ALA A 508 1.29 19.32 3.91
C ALA A 508 2.53 19.73 4.72
N GLN A 509 3.67 19.92 4.04
CA GLN A 509 4.94 20.35 4.63
C GLN A 509 5.51 21.52 3.82
N GLN A 510 6.12 22.49 4.49
CA GLN A 510 6.86 23.59 3.82
C GLN A 510 8.35 23.26 3.67
N ASP A 511 8.86 22.38 4.54
CA ASP A 511 10.23 21.90 4.55
C ASP A 511 10.20 20.37 4.64
N VAL A 512 10.85 19.70 3.70
CA VAL A 512 10.91 18.24 3.61
C VAL A 512 12.37 17.81 3.68
N TYR A 513 12.69 16.95 4.65
CA TYR A 513 14.05 16.40 4.83
C TYR A 513 14.12 14.96 4.32
N MET A 514 15.21 14.62 3.65
CA MET A 514 15.51 13.31 3.05
C MET A 514 17.01 13.09 2.88
N THR A 515 17.43 11.83 2.71
CA THR A 515 18.84 11.50 2.43
C THR A 515 19.12 11.46 0.93
N ARG A 516 20.39 11.39 0.54
CA ARG A 516 20.78 11.15 -0.86
C ARG A 516 20.18 9.84 -1.40
N TYR A 517 19.83 9.83 -2.68
CA TYR A 517 19.25 8.70 -3.42
C TYR A 517 17.90 8.19 -2.89
N ASP A 518 17.31 8.94 -1.97
CA ASP A 518 16.08 8.58 -1.30
C ASP A 518 14.86 8.96 -2.15
N GLU A 519 13.78 8.21 -1.97
CA GLU A 519 12.49 8.47 -2.62
C GLU A 519 11.42 8.65 -1.55
N LYS A 520 10.58 9.68 -1.72
CA LYS A 520 9.62 10.06 -0.67
C LYS A 520 8.32 10.57 -1.25
N SER A 521 7.21 9.98 -0.80
CA SER A 521 5.89 10.52 -1.08
C SER A 521 5.67 11.85 -0.37
N PHE A 522 4.92 12.74 -1.00
CA PHE A 522 4.55 14.02 -0.41
C PHE A 522 3.09 14.35 -0.73
N GLN A 523 2.45 15.16 0.12
CA GLN A 523 1.02 15.46 0.03
C GLN A 523 0.81 16.93 -0.35
N TYR A 524 -0.06 17.16 -1.33
CA TYR A 524 -0.54 18.48 -1.72
C TYR A 524 -2.06 18.48 -1.95
N CYS A 525 -2.66 19.67 -1.93
CA CYS A 525 -4.07 19.89 -2.20
C CYS A 525 -4.30 21.23 -2.91
N VAL A 526 -5.52 21.43 -3.40
CA VAL A 526 -5.97 22.72 -3.95
C VAL A 526 -7.15 23.29 -3.18
N VAL A 527 -7.26 24.62 -3.20
CA VAL A 527 -8.36 25.39 -2.61
C VAL A 527 -9.03 26.22 -3.71
N PRO A 528 -10.37 26.27 -3.78
CA PRO A 528 -11.33 25.52 -2.95
C PRO A 528 -11.26 23.99 -3.18
N PHE A 529 -11.79 23.19 -2.25
CA PHE A 529 -11.66 21.72 -2.30
C PHE A 529 -12.30 21.08 -3.54
N ASP A 530 -13.23 21.77 -4.19
CA ASP A 530 -13.89 21.38 -5.44
C ASP A 530 -13.21 21.98 -6.68
N ALA A 531 -12.05 22.62 -6.54
CA ALA A 531 -11.32 23.18 -7.65
C ALA A 531 -10.68 22.09 -8.51
N TYR A 532 -10.81 22.23 -9.83
CA TYR A 532 -10.11 21.36 -10.77
C TYR A 532 -8.69 21.85 -10.99
N SER A 533 -7.70 21.12 -10.48
CA SER A 533 -6.28 21.45 -10.66
C SER A 533 -5.72 21.06 -12.03
N GLY A 534 -6.35 20.09 -12.70
CA GLY A 534 -5.73 19.39 -13.82
C GLY A 534 -4.45 18.68 -13.41
N ASP A 535 -3.65 18.30 -14.40
CA ASP A 535 -2.29 17.82 -14.22
C ASP A 535 -1.41 19.01 -13.81
N LEU A 536 -0.83 18.99 -12.60
CA LEU A 536 0.10 20.05 -12.16
C LEU A 536 1.45 19.91 -12.85
N THR A 537 2.04 21.02 -13.26
CA THR A 537 3.41 21.05 -13.77
C THR A 537 4.39 21.30 -12.61
N TRP A 538 5.41 20.46 -12.51
CA TRP A 538 6.43 20.53 -11.46
C TRP A 538 7.75 21.06 -12.00
N LYS A 539 8.45 21.83 -11.16
CA LYS A 539 9.80 22.33 -11.45
C LYS A 539 10.65 22.34 -10.19
N SER A 540 11.86 21.80 -10.28
CA SER A 540 12.89 21.96 -9.25
C SER A 540 13.76 23.18 -9.55
N SER A 541 14.19 23.89 -8.50
CA SER A 541 15.20 24.94 -8.64
C SER A 541 16.60 24.38 -8.93
N ASP A 542 16.87 23.13 -8.54
CA ASP A 542 18.10 22.39 -8.82
C ASP A 542 17.79 20.88 -8.95
N GLU A 543 17.61 20.42 -10.18
CA GLU A 543 17.31 19.01 -10.49
C GLU A 543 18.47 18.06 -10.16
N THR A 544 19.68 18.58 -9.91
CA THR A 544 20.82 17.77 -9.45
C THR A 544 20.75 17.43 -7.97
N ILE A 545 19.85 18.06 -7.21
CA ILE A 545 19.58 17.79 -5.79
C ILE A 545 18.32 16.94 -5.64
N THR A 546 17.20 17.38 -6.21
CA THR A 546 15.95 16.60 -6.18
C THR A 546 15.02 16.97 -7.34
N VAL A 547 14.18 16.02 -7.73
CA VAL A 547 13.12 16.17 -8.75
C VAL A 547 11.81 15.57 -8.25
N VAL A 548 10.70 15.95 -8.89
CA VAL A 548 9.41 15.26 -8.73
C VAL A 548 9.30 14.23 -9.86
N ASP A 549 8.76 13.07 -9.55
CA ASP A 549 8.54 12.01 -10.53
C ASP A 549 7.47 12.39 -11.58
N GLY A 550 7.37 11.58 -12.64
CA GLY A 550 6.45 11.85 -13.75
C GLY A 550 4.96 11.84 -13.35
N SER A 551 4.60 11.19 -12.23
CA SER A 551 3.23 11.17 -11.72
C SER A 551 2.88 12.39 -10.85
N GLY A 552 3.89 13.12 -10.36
CA GLY A 552 3.67 14.25 -9.46
C GLY A 552 3.38 13.85 -8.02
N THR A 553 3.78 12.65 -7.59
CA THR A 553 3.45 12.09 -6.27
C THR A 553 4.69 11.78 -5.41
N MET A 554 5.86 11.66 -6.03
CA MET A 554 7.12 11.28 -5.39
C MET A 554 8.21 12.33 -5.58
N LEU A 555 8.98 12.57 -4.54
CA LEU A 555 10.26 13.28 -4.59
C LEU A 555 11.39 12.26 -4.74
N ILE A 556 12.35 12.56 -5.60
CA ILE A 556 13.52 11.71 -5.87
C ILE A 556 14.77 12.53 -5.56
N ALA A 557 15.43 12.24 -4.44
CA ALA A 557 16.73 12.83 -4.12
C ALA A 557 17.82 12.26 -5.03
N LYS A 558 18.77 13.11 -5.39
CA LYS A 558 19.93 12.76 -6.20
C LYS A 558 21.19 12.70 -5.34
N GLU A 559 22.34 12.58 -5.99
CA GLU A 559 23.64 12.46 -5.31
C GLU A 559 24.06 13.75 -4.58
N LYS A 560 23.66 14.93 -5.07
CA LYS A 560 24.11 16.20 -4.50
C LYS A 560 23.30 16.56 -3.26
N THR A 561 23.97 16.78 -2.13
CA THR A 561 23.35 17.35 -0.92
C THR A 561 23.08 18.85 -1.09
N GLY A 562 22.11 19.36 -0.34
CA GLY A 562 21.73 20.77 -0.33
C GLY A 562 20.23 20.99 -0.37
N GLU A 563 19.84 22.24 -0.66
CA GLU A 563 18.45 22.66 -0.71
C GLU A 563 17.99 22.87 -2.15
N ALA A 564 16.79 22.38 -2.47
CA ALA A 564 16.10 22.72 -3.71
C ALA A 564 14.64 23.07 -3.44
N VAL A 565 14.13 24.07 -4.16
CA VAL A 565 12.74 24.52 -4.09
C VAL A 565 11.95 23.81 -5.18
N ILE A 566 10.93 23.06 -4.77
CA ILE A 566 9.99 22.42 -5.68
C ILE A 566 8.79 23.33 -5.87
N THR A 567 8.42 23.61 -7.12
CA THR A 567 7.30 24.49 -7.49
C THR A 567 6.27 23.73 -8.31
N ALA A 568 5.02 23.74 -7.84
CA ALA A 568 3.86 23.25 -8.58
C ALA A 568 3.15 24.40 -9.29
N THR A 569 2.66 24.17 -10.51
CA THR A 569 1.91 25.14 -11.31
C THR A 569 0.61 24.51 -11.81
N ALA A 570 -0.53 25.08 -11.44
CA ALA A 570 -1.84 24.69 -11.96
C ALA A 570 -2.07 25.23 -13.38
N GLU A 571 -3.02 24.65 -14.10
CA GLU A 571 -3.32 25.02 -15.50
C GLU A 571 -3.69 26.51 -15.66
N ASN A 572 -4.32 27.12 -14.65
CA ASN A 572 -4.66 28.54 -14.64
C ASN A 572 -3.49 29.46 -14.21
N GLY A 573 -2.30 28.90 -13.99
CA GLY A 573 -1.08 29.62 -13.63
C GLY A 573 -0.88 29.87 -12.13
N VAL A 574 -1.77 29.37 -11.25
CA VAL A 574 -1.54 29.43 -9.80
C VAL A 574 -0.35 28.56 -9.44
N THR A 575 0.59 29.10 -8.66
CA THR A 575 1.78 28.39 -8.20
C THR A 575 1.87 28.31 -6.69
N ALA A 576 2.55 27.27 -6.20
CA ALA A 576 3.03 27.19 -4.84
C ALA A 576 4.36 26.41 -4.81
N SER A 577 5.16 26.64 -3.77
CA SER A 577 6.44 25.95 -3.61
C SER A 577 6.66 25.47 -2.18
N PHE A 578 7.56 24.50 -2.01
CA PHE A 578 8.11 24.05 -0.73
C PHE A 578 9.60 23.73 -0.90
N THR A 579 10.34 23.65 0.21
CA THR A 579 11.79 23.40 0.21
C THR A 579 12.07 21.94 0.53
N VAL A 580 12.98 21.33 -0.23
CA VAL A 580 13.52 19.99 0.03
C VAL A 580 14.96 20.13 0.46
N HIS A 581 15.30 19.51 1.58
CA HIS A 581 16.61 19.46 2.20
C HIS A 581 17.16 18.03 2.04
N VAL A 582 18.12 17.86 1.11
CA VAL A 582 18.82 16.60 0.90
C VAL A 582 20.11 16.61 1.70
N VAL A 583 20.19 15.74 2.71
CA VAL A 583 21.35 15.65 3.61
C VAL A 583 22.08 14.33 3.45
N ASP A 584 23.28 14.28 4.01
CA ASP A 584 24.03 13.03 4.12
C ASP A 584 23.41 12.09 5.17
N TYR A 585 23.60 10.77 4.98
CA TYR A 585 23.05 9.78 5.92
C TYR A 585 23.61 9.96 7.34
N SER A 586 24.84 10.47 7.48
CA SER A 586 25.43 10.81 8.79
C SER A 586 24.72 11.95 9.51
N GLU A 587 23.93 12.76 8.80
CA GLU A 587 23.12 13.85 9.35
C GLU A 587 21.66 13.44 9.57
N TYR A 588 21.36 12.15 9.46
CA TYR A 588 20.02 11.61 9.66
C TYR A 588 19.51 11.94 11.08
N VAL A 589 18.32 12.56 11.14
CA VAL A 589 17.64 12.88 12.40
C VAL A 589 16.31 12.14 12.46
N SER A 590 16.16 11.27 13.48
CA SER A 590 14.91 10.54 13.71
C SER A 590 13.84 11.43 14.36
N LEU A 591 12.59 11.23 13.93
CA LEU A 591 11.42 11.86 14.51
C LEU A 591 11.24 11.45 15.98
N LYS A 592 10.87 12.40 16.85
CA LYS A 592 10.64 12.18 18.29
C LYS A 592 9.21 12.44 18.73
N SER A 593 8.52 13.36 18.07
CA SER A 593 7.10 13.58 18.28
C SER A 593 6.47 14.38 17.14
N ILE A 594 5.14 14.31 17.04
CA ILE A 594 4.33 15.17 16.18
C ILE A 594 3.26 15.88 16.99
N GLU A 595 2.90 17.10 16.59
CA GLU A 595 1.78 17.86 17.17
C GLU A 595 0.98 18.57 16.08
N ILE A 596 -0.34 18.71 16.27
CA ILE A 596 -1.15 19.63 15.45
C ILE A 596 -1.04 21.04 16.05
N SER A 597 -0.69 22.02 15.22
CA SER A 597 -0.60 23.43 15.59
C SER A 597 -1.37 24.34 14.63
N PRO A 598 -2.12 25.34 15.13
CA PRO A 598 -2.43 25.56 16.54
C PRO A 598 -3.44 24.52 17.08
N LYS A 599 -3.48 24.33 18.42
CA LYS A 599 -4.42 23.38 19.07
C LYS A 599 -5.88 23.82 19.02
N GLU A 600 -6.13 25.11 18.76
CA GLU A 600 -7.47 25.66 18.52
C GLU A 600 -7.45 26.60 17.30
N ILE A 601 -8.43 26.44 16.40
CA ILE A 601 -8.61 27.28 15.20
C ILE A 601 -10.03 27.88 15.21
N THR A 602 -10.15 29.15 14.86
CA THR A 602 -11.44 29.79 14.56
C THR A 602 -11.50 30.15 13.08
N VAL A 603 -12.52 29.66 12.38
CA VAL A 603 -12.76 29.95 10.94
C VAL A 603 -14.19 30.48 10.76
N LYS A 604 -14.44 31.30 9.74
CA LYS A 604 -15.81 31.72 9.42
C LYS A 604 -16.46 30.73 8.46
N GLU A 605 -17.78 30.62 8.55
CA GLU A 605 -18.57 29.84 7.60
C GLU A 605 -18.33 30.32 6.15
N GLY A 606 -17.85 29.41 5.30
CA GLY A 606 -17.47 29.63 3.91
C GLY A 606 -16.00 30.06 3.70
N GLU A 607 -15.21 30.20 4.75
CA GLU A 607 -13.78 30.52 4.68
C GLU A 607 -12.91 29.28 4.97
N TYR A 608 -11.63 29.39 4.62
CA TYR A 608 -10.63 28.34 4.82
C TYR A 608 -9.62 28.73 5.91
N ALA A 609 -9.11 27.73 6.63
CA ALA A 609 -7.97 27.84 7.54
C ALA A 609 -7.05 26.61 7.37
N GLN A 610 -5.92 26.54 8.05
CA GLN A 610 -5.05 25.35 8.02
C GLN A 610 -4.60 24.96 9.41
N ALA A 611 -4.68 23.66 9.71
CA ALA A 611 -4.00 23.01 10.82
C ALA A 611 -2.70 22.40 10.29
N GLN A 612 -1.57 22.72 10.91
CA GLN A 612 -0.25 22.26 10.50
C GLN A 612 0.23 21.12 11.40
N ILE A 613 0.97 20.19 10.83
CA ILE A 613 1.76 19.24 11.64
C ILE A 613 3.12 19.86 11.94
N VAL A 614 3.48 19.85 13.21
CA VAL A 614 4.81 20.22 13.69
C VAL A 614 5.55 18.96 14.06
N TYR A 615 6.64 18.68 13.34
CA TYR A 615 7.57 17.58 13.62
C TYR A 615 8.61 18.05 14.63
N THR A 616 8.98 17.19 15.58
CA THR A 616 10.05 17.47 16.56
C THR A 616 11.10 16.36 16.52
N PRO A 617 12.38 16.69 16.30
CA PRO A 617 12.86 18.00 15.85
C PRO A 617 12.32 18.34 14.43
N GLU A 618 12.34 19.63 14.08
CA GLU A 618 11.76 20.13 12.81
C GLU A 618 12.43 19.52 11.58
N ASN A 619 13.74 19.22 11.67
CA ASN A 619 14.52 18.59 10.62
C ASN A 619 14.49 17.05 10.62
N ALA A 620 13.51 16.45 11.32
CA ALA A 620 13.39 15.01 11.34
C ALA A 620 13.03 14.44 9.96
N ILE A 621 13.70 13.37 9.56
CA ILE A 621 13.40 12.63 8.33
C ILE A 621 12.33 11.59 8.64
N THR A 622 11.14 11.77 8.06
CA THR A 622 9.99 10.86 8.22
C THR A 622 9.37 10.49 6.89
N TYR A 623 9.07 9.20 6.67
CA TYR A 623 8.45 8.69 5.43
C TYR A 623 6.94 8.46 5.58
N ARG A 624 6.35 9.00 6.65
CA ARG A 624 4.95 8.77 6.99
C ARG A 624 4.07 9.83 6.31
N SER A 625 3.03 9.39 5.61
CA SER A 625 1.92 10.26 5.21
C SER A 625 0.95 10.41 6.37
N ILE A 626 0.45 11.62 6.60
CA ILE A 626 -0.47 11.92 7.70
C ILE A 626 -1.86 12.19 7.12
N ALA A 627 -2.87 11.48 7.64
CA ALA A 627 -4.26 11.69 7.26
C ALA A 627 -4.99 12.51 8.34
N PHE A 628 -5.95 13.32 7.90
CA PHE A 628 -6.80 14.11 8.79
C PHE A 628 -8.26 13.65 8.69
N ALA A 629 -8.97 13.69 9.81
CA ALA A 629 -10.41 13.47 9.85
C ALA A 629 -11.11 14.54 10.68
N SER A 630 -12.34 14.88 10.31
CA SER A 630 -13.22 15.74 11.11
C SER A 630 -14.20 14.89 11.91
N SER A 631 -14.41 15.23 13.17
CA SER A 631 -15.45 14.60 13.99
C SER A 631 -16.87 14.94 13.53
N ASP A 632 -17.03 16.01 12.75
CA ASP A 632 -18.32 16.43 12.18
C ASP A 632 -18.11 17.29 10.91
N GLU A 633 -18.17 16.63 9.75
CA GLU A 633 -18.04 17.28 8.44
C GLU A 633 -19.17 18.25 8.10
N SER A 634 -20.30 18.21 8.83
CA SER A 634 -21.36 19.20 8.66
C SER A 634 -21.00 20.56 9.28
N ILE A 635 -20.00 20.59 10.17
CA ILE A 635 -19.44 21.79 10.79
C ILE A 635 -18.16 22.21 10.07
N VAL A 636 -17.18 21.31 9.93
CA VAL A 636 -15.90 21.61 9.28
C VAL A 636 -15.42 20.40 8.47
N LYS A 637 -15.01 20.63 7.23
CA LYS A 637 -14.31 19.62 6.42
C LYS A 637 -12.81 19.83 6.49
N VAL A 638 -12.03 18.75 6.41
CA VAL A 638 -10.57 18.78 6.37
C VAL A 638 -10.07 17.94 5.20
N ASN A 639 -8.95 18.33 4.59
CA ASN A 639 -8.25 17.52 3.59
C ASN A 639 -6.90 17.00 4.13
N ASP A 640 -6.21 16.19 3.35
CA ASP A 640 -4.96 15.53 3.76
C ASP A 640 -3.78 16.48 4.02
N CYS A 641 -3.88 17.75 3.61
CA CYS A 641 -2.88 18.78 3.94
C CYS A 641 -3.25 19.62 5.17
N GLY A 642 -4.29 19.22 5.90
CA GLY A 642 -4.79 19.92 7.08
C GLY A 642 -5.52 21.22 6.79
N TYR A 643 -5.89 21.50 5.52
CA TYR A 643 -6.77 22.64 5.23
C TYR A 643 -8.18 22.35 5.70
N LEU A 644 -8.82 23.38 6.26
CA LEU A 644 -10.12 23.34 6.89
C LEU A 644 -11.10 24.23 6.13
N TYR A 645 -12.30 23.74 5.85
CA TYR A 645 -13.40 24.54 5.30
C TYR A 645 -14.54 24.65 6.32
N GLY A 646 -14.87 25.88 6.74
CA GLY A 646 -15.99 26.11 7.65
C GLY A 646 -17.33 25.92 6.95
N VAL A 647 -18.07 24.86 7.27
CA VAL A 647 -19.35 24.51 6.61
C VAL A 647 -20.53 25.19 7.29
N SER A 648 -20.63 25.10 8.62
CA SER A 648 -21.72 25.69 9.39
C SER A 648 -21.30 26.05 10.82
N GLU A 649 -21.99 26.99 11.45
CA GLU A 649 -21.68 27.46 12.81
C GLU A 649 -21.69 26.31 13.82
N GLY A 650 -20.59 26.11 14.54
CA GLY A 650 -20.43 24.99 15.47
C GLY A 650 -18.98 24.77 15.92
N THR A 651 -18.75 23.68 16.62
CA THR A 651 -17.41 23.25 17.04
C THR A 651 -17.25 21.76 16.74
N ALA A 652 -16.12 21.40 16.14
CA ALA A 652 -15.72 20.02 15.84
C ALA A 652 -14.24 19.81 16.18
N LEU A 653 -13.84 18.56 16.34
CA LEU A 653 -12.44 18.17 16.46
C LEU A 653 -11.92 17.73 15.10
N VAL A 654 -10.75 18.23 14.73
CA VAL A 654 -9.96 17.68 13.64
C VAL A 654 -8.89 16.81 14.27
N VAL A 655 -8.82 15.56 13.83
CA VAL A 655 -7.95 14.54 14.40
C VAL A 655 -6.99 14.03 13.36
N THR A 656 -5.82 13.62 13.83
CA THR A 656 -4.88 12.80 13.06
C THR A 656 -4.34 11.70 13.97
N TYR A 657 -3.88 10.61 13.38
CA TYR A 657 -3.30 9.48 14.07
C TYR A 657 -1.95 9.14 13.47
N ASP A 658 -0.97 8.95 14.35
CA ASP A 658 0.32 8.35 14.04
C ASP A 658 0.47 7.06 14.86
N TYR A 659 1.04 6.02 14.26
CA TYR A 659 1.11 4.71 14.91
C TYR A 659 2.00 4.68 16.15
N GLU A 660 3.04 5.53 16.21
CA GLU A 660 4.00 5.58 17.29
C GLU A 660 3.60 6.62 18.34
N PHE A 661 3.14 7.79 17.88
CA PHE A 661 2.83 8.92 18.75
C PHE A 661 1.35 9.03 19.10
N GLY A 662 0.50 8.17 18.54
CA GLY A 662 -0.93 8.11 18.80
C GLY A 662 -1.71 9.30 18.22
N VAL A 663 -2.92 9.50 18.75
CA VAL A 663 -3.85 10.52 18.26
C VAL A 663 -3.38 11.94 18.63
N LYS A 664 -3.56 12.88 17.71
CA LYS A 664 -3.42 14.33 17.92
C LYS A 664 -4.72 15.02 17.50
N THR A 665 -5.05 16.12 18.16
CA THR A 665 -6.34 16.80 17.96
C THR A 665 -6.21 18.32 17.91
N CYS A 666 -6.97 18.97 17.04
CA CYS A 666 -7.19 20.41 16.99
C CYS A 666 -8.69 20.71 17.13
N LYS A 667 -9.04 21.64 18.01
CA LYS A 667 -10.43 22.10 18.16
C LYS A 667 -10.71 23.21 17.17
N VAL A 668 -11.69 22.99 16.29
CA VAL A 668 -12.09 23.98 15.29
C VAL A 668 -13.45 24.56 15.64
N THR A 669 -13.51 25.90 15.74
CA THR A 669 -14.75 26.65 15.93
C THR A 669 -15.10 27.39 14.66
N VAL A 670 -16.24 27.05 14.08
CA VAL A 670 -16.79 27.75 12.91
C VAL A 670 -17.76 28.82 13.40
N THR A 671 -17.48 30.07 13.07
CA THR A 671 -18.35 31.21 13.40
C THR A 671 -19.28 31.51 12.23
N GLY A 672 -20.57 31.78 12.53
CA GLY A 672 -21.57 32.07 11.50
C GLY A 672 -21.23 33.32 10.68
N LYS A 673 -21.76 33.41 9.45
CA LYS A 673 -21.57 34.59 8.59
C LYS A 673 -21.99 35.88 9.31
N THR A 674 -21.12 36.89 9.31
CA THR A 674 -21.46 38.24 9.79
C THR A 674 -22.67 38.77 9.01
N SER A 675 -23.82 38.85 9.67
CA SER A 675 -25.05 39.29 9.01
C SER A 675 -25.00 40.79 8.71
N ASN A 676 -25.06 41.15 7.42
CA ASN A 676 -25.29 42.53 6.97
C ASN A 676 -26.73 43.02 7.24
N ASP A 677 -27.55 42.21 7.93
CA ASP A 677 -28.92 42.56 8.29
C ASP A 677 -28.95 43.59 9.43
N LEU A 678 -29.71 44.66 9.23
CA LEU A 678 -29.86 45.70 10.24
C LEU A 678 -30.79 45.20 11.35
N LYS A 679 -30.38 45.41 12.61
CA LYS A 679 -31.21 45.08 13.79
C LYS A 679 -32.56 45.79 13.71
N LYS A 680 -33.62 45.13 14.23
CA LYS A 680 -34.95 45.75 14.37
C LYS A 680 -34.84 47.06 15.14
N GLY A 681 -35.42 48.13 14.59
CA GLY A 681 -35.35 49.48 15.14
C GLY A 681 -34.35 50.39 14.45
N SER A 682 -33.32 49.84 13.78
CA SER A 682 -32.36 50.60 13.00
C SER A 682 -33.03 51.41 11.89
N THR A 683 -32.46 52.57 11.56
CA THR A 683 -32.94 53.41 10.45
C THR A 683 -31.87 53.59 9.39
N PHE A 684 -32.28 53.63 8.12
CA PHE A 684 -31.40 53.93 7.00
C PHE A 684 -32.12 54.77 5.95
N THR A 685 -31.36 55.45 5.09
CA THR A 685 -31.90 56.22 3.96
C THR A 685 -31.54 55.53 2.65
N ALA A 686 -32.51 55.35 1.78
CA ALA A 686 -32.32 54.80 0.44
C ALA A 686 -33.31 55.47 -0.53
N ASN A 687 -32.84 55.83 -1.73
CA ASN A 687 -33.65 56.52 -2.75
C ASN A 687 -34.37 57.78 -2.22
N GLY A 688 -33.69 58.55 -1.34
CA GLY A 688 -34.23 59.79 -0.75
C GLY A 688 -35.37 59.60 0.28
N LEU A 689 -35.65 58.36 0.69
CA LEU A 689 -36.64 58.01 1.71
C LEU A 689 -35.94 57.39 2.93
N LYS A 690 -36.46 57.72 4.12
CA LYS A 690 -35.98 57.17 5.39
C LYS A 690 -36.81 55.94 5.76
N TYR A 691 -36.14 54.87 6.12
CA TYR A 691 -36.75 53.60 6.52
C TYR A 691 -36.36 53.24 7.94
N LYS A 692 -37.25 52.49 8.62
CA LYS A 692 -37.01 51.86 9.91
C LYS A 692 -37.22 50.37 9.80
N VAL A 693 -36.26 49.56 10.27
CA VAL A 693 -36.40 48.11 10.30
C VAL A 693 -37.45 47.71 11.33
N THR A 694 -38.48 47.01 10.86
CA THR A 694 -39.60 46.51 11.67
C THR A 694 -39.49 45.03 11.99
N ALA A 695 -38.79 44.25 11.16
CA ALA A 695 -38.41 42.87 11.42
C ALA A 695 -37.07 42.53 10.74
N ALA A 696 -36.17 41.88 11.47
CA ALA A 696 -34.89 41.36 10.98
C ALA A 696 -34.98 39.84 10.72
N GLY A 697 -33.86 39.19 10.40
CA GLY A 697 -33.74 37.74 10.22
C GLY A 697 -34.45 37.25 8.95
N LYS A 698 -35.32 36.23 9.07
CA LYS A 698 -36.03 35.68 7.90
C LYS A 698 -37.08 36.63 7.29
N LYS A 699 -37.62 37.59 8.07
CA LYS A 699 -38.73 38.46 7.61
C LYS A 699 -38.27 39.70 6.82
N LYS A 700 -37.15 40.33 7.22
CA LYS A 700 -36.55 41.53 6.58
C LYS A 700 -37.59 42.55 6.13
N GLU A 701 -38.31 43.16 7.07
CA GLU A 701 -39.37 44.13 6.79
C GLU A 701 -39.01 45.52 7.32
N VAL A 702 -39.35 46.55 6.54
CA VAL A 702 -39.15 47.95 6.90
C VAL A 702 -40.41 48.79 6.76
N GLN A 703 -40.47 49.86 7.53
CA GLN A 703 -41.42 50.94 7.37
C GLN A 703 -40.74 52.14 6.70
N CYS A 704 -41.37 52.72 5.68
CA CYS A 704 -40.98 54.06 5.19
C CYS A 704 -41.49 55.11 6.19
N ILE A 705 -40.59 55.78 6.90
CA ILE A 705 -40.90 56.73 7.98
C ILE A 705 -40.76 58.19 7.56
N GLY A 706 -40.55 58.48 6.27
CA GLY A 706 -40.60 59.82 5.72
C GLY A 706 -39.50 60.11 4.71
N THR A 707 -39.21 61.39 4.55
CA THR A 707 -38.19 61.93 3.65
C THR A 707 -37.64 63.24 4.22
N GLU A 708 -36.41 63.56 3.87
CA GLU A 708 -35.79 64.86 4.11
C GLU A 708 -36.22 65.89 3.05
N ASN A 709 -36.64 65.46 1.86
CA ASN A 709 -37.09 66.34 0.79
C ASN A 709 -38.57 66.76 0.96
N LYS A 710 -38.84 67.73 1.83
CA LYS A 710 -40.19 68.29 2.04
C LYS A 710 -40.76 69.06 0.83
N LYS A 711 -39.93 69.36 -0.19
CA LYS A 711 -40.32 70.06 -1.42
C LYS A 711 -40.71 69.08 -2.55
N MET A 712 -40.67 67.77 -2.33
CA MET A 712 -40.97 66.77 -3.36
C MET A 712 -42.40 66.90 -3.91
N LYS A 713 -42.56 66.74 -5.23
CA LYS A 713 -43.86 66.74 -5.91
C LYS A 713 -44.46 65.33 -6.04
N LYS A 714 -43.63 64.30 -6.19
CA LYS A 714 -44.06 62.91 -6.40
C LYS A 714 -43.34 61.99 -5.41
N LEU A 715 -44.10 61.18 -4.68
CA LEU A 715 -43.61 60.13 -3.79
C LEU A 715 -43.94 58.76 -4.36
N VAL A 716 -42.95 57.88 -4.39
CA VAL A 716 -43.12 56.45 -4.69
C VAL A 716 -42.49 55.66 -3.56
N VAL A 717 -43.31 54.94 -2.79
CA VAL A 717 -42.86 53.98 -1.79
C VAL A 717 -42.87 52.61 -2.44
N PRO A 718 -41.70 51.98 -2.68
CA PRO A 718 -41.60 50.74 -3.46
C PRO A 718 -42.09 49.52 -2.68
N ASP A 719 -42.23 48.38 -3.37
CA ASP A 719 -42.57 47.08 -2.76
C ASP A 719 -41.44 46.58 -1.85
N THR A 720 -40.20 46.82 -2.25
CA THR A 720 -38.98 46.44 -1.55
C THR A 720 -37.92 47.53 -1.69
N VAL A 721 -37.00 47.61 -0.74
CA VAL A 721 -35.82 48.49 -0.78
C VAL A 721 -34.57 47.68 -0.47
N THR A 722 -33.49 47.91 -1.21
CA THR A 722 -32.20 47.25 -0.99
C THR A 722 -31.25 48.24 -0.31
N TYR A 723 -30.61 47.82 0.78
CA TYR A 723 -29.58 48.58 1.48
C TYR A 723 -28.44 47.62 1.86
N GLN A 724 -27.19 47.99 1.55
CA GLN A 724 -26.00 47.14 1.80
C GLN A 724 -26.18 45.69 1.32
N LYS A 725 -26.64 45.51 0.07
CA LYS A 725 -26.95 44.21 -0.56
C LYS A 725 -28.06 43.38 0.12
N VAL A 726 -28.71 43.88 1.17
CA VAL A 726 -29.87 43.23 1.82
C VAL A 726 -31.18 43.84 1.32
N LYS A 727 -32.09 42.98 0.86
CA LYS A 727 -33.42 43.38 0.35
C LYS A 727 -34.47 43.30 1.47
N TYR A 728 -35.13 44.43 1.74
CA TYR A 728 -36.20 44.55 2.72
C TYR A 728 -37.57 44.76 2.07
N GLY A 729 -38.60 44.08 2.55
CA GLY A 729 -40.00 44.34 2.17
C GLY A 729 -40.51 45.63 2.83
N VAL A 730 -41.06 46.57 2.06
CA VAL A 730 -41.66 47.79 2.64
C VAL A 730 -43.12 47.51 2.97
N THR A 731 -43.44 47.40 4.27
CA THR A 731 -44.76 46.94 4.74
C THR A 731 -45.59 48.04 5.39
N ALA A 732 -45.00 49.20 5.68
CA ALA A 732 -45.71 50.32 6.28
C ALA A 732 -45.19 51.67 5.77
N VAL A 733 -46.01 52.73 5.88
CA VAL A 733 -45.65 54.09 5.45
C VAL A 733 -46.15 55.16 6.44
N GLY A 734 -45.31 56.16 6.73
CA GLY A 734 -45.59 57.28 7.62
C GLY A 734 -44.63 58.47 7.42
N GLY A 735 -44.79 59.54 8.19
CA GLY A 735 -43.81 60.64 8.30
C GLY A 735 -43.76 61.69 7.17
N PHE A 736 -44.80 61.78 6.34
CA PHE A 736 -44.94 62.79 5.27
C PHE A 736 -45.87 63.96 5.66
N LYS A 737 -46.09 64.20 6.97
CA LYS A 737 -46.83 65.37 7.47
C LYS A 737 -46.23 66.68 6.92
N ASN A 738 -47.10 67.60 6.53
CA ASN A 738 -46.78 68.93 5.99
C ASN A 738 -45.95 68.94 4.69
N CYS A 739 -45.90 67.83 3.94
CA CYS A 739 -45.32 67.84 2.58
C CYS A 739 -46.25 68.58 1.61
N LYS A 740 -46.33 69.92 1.75
CA LYS A 740 -47.30 70.79 1.07
C LYS A 740 -47.13 70.82 -0.45
N LYS A 741 -45.96 70.47 -0.99
CA LYS A 741 -45.70 70.44 -2.45
C LYS A 741 -46.01 69.08 -3.10
N LEU A 742 -46.32 68.06 -2.29
CA LEU A 742 -46.61 66.70 -2.76
C LEU A 742 -47.96 66.67 -3.49
N THR A 743 -47.94 66.28 -4.76
CA THR A 743 -49.13 66.19 -5.63
C THR A 743 -49.50 64.76 -5.98
N LEU A 744 -48.55 63.82 -5.98
CA LEU A 744 -48.75 62.42 -6.35
C LEU A 744 -48.07 61.49 -5.34
N VAL A 745 -48.81 60.49 -4.85
CA VAL A 745 -48.26 59.41 -4.01
C VAL A 745 -48.59 58.06 -4.64
N THR A 746 -47.61 57.16 -4.69
CA THR A 746 -47.79 55.75 -5.06
C THR A 746 -47.22 54.87 -3.96
N LEU A 747 -48.05 53.97 -3.42
CA LEU A 747 -47.70 53.01 -2.39
C LEU A 747 -47.64 51.59 -2.98
N GLY A 748 -46.54 50.90 -2.73
CA GLY A 748 -46.28 49.55 -3.22
C GLY A 748 -47.25 48.47 -2.77
N LYS A 749 -47.15 47.30 -3.39
CA LYS A 749 -48.00 46.11 -3.22
C LYS A 749 -47.86 45.44 -1.85
N ASN A 750 -46.77 45.69 -1.14
CA ASN A 750 -46.48 45.08 0.16
C ASN A 750 -46.99 45.88 1.37
N ILE A 751 -47.51 47.09 1.15
CA ILE A 751 -47.97 47.97 2.24
C ILE A 751 -49.20 47.37 2.94
N THR A 752 -49.07 47.14 4.25
CA THR A 752 -50.13 46.62 5.13
C THR A 752 -50.67 47.70 6.07
N SER A 753 -49.91 48.77 6.33
CA SER A 753 -50.39 49.88 7.15
C SER A 753 -49.92 51.26 6.70
N ILE A 754 -50.78 52.27 6.93
CA ILE A 754 -50.49 53.69 6.77
C ILE A 754 -50.64 54.35 8.15
N ASP A 755 -49.62 55.05 8.62
CA ASP A 755 -49.56 55.58 9.98
C ASP A 755 -50.49 56.76 10.25
N LYS A 756 -50.74 57.03 11.53
CA LYS A 756 -51.44 58.22 12.00
C LYS A 756 -50.72 59.47 11.45
N ASN A 757 -51.48 60.39 10.88
CA ASN A 757 -50.97 61.62 10.26
C ASN A 757 -49.96 61.42 9.10
N ALA A 758 -49.88 60.23 8.48
CA ALA A 758 -48.85 59.93 7.47
C ALA A 758 -48.71 61.02 6.39
N PHE A 759 -49.82 61.54 5.86
CA PHE A 759 -49.91 62.60 4.85
C PHE A 759 -50.74 63.80 5.35
N TYR A 760 -50.70 64.08 6.66
CA TYR A 760 -51.45 65.18 7.26
C TYR A 760 -51.01 66.54 6.69
N SER A 761 -51.97 67.38 6.32
CA SER A 761 -51.75 68.71 5.72
C SER A 761 -50.88 68.70 4.44
N CYS A 762 -50.92 67.61 3.68
CA CYS A 762 -50.42 67.58 2.30
C CYS A 762 -51.41 68.29 1.36
N ALA A 763 -51.47 69.63 1.48
CA ALA A 763 -52.53 70.47 0.90
C ALA A 763 -52.64 70.44 -0.64
N ASN A 764 -51.62 69.96 -1.36
CA ASN A 764 -51.63 69.85 -2.82
C ASN A 764 -51.73 68.41 -3.35
N LEU A 765 -51.99 67.42 -2.48
CA LEU A 765 -52.04 66.00 -2.88
C LEU A 765 -53.27 65.74 -3.77
N LYS A 766 -53.04 65.59 -5.09
CA LYS A 766 -54.11 65.37 -6.08
C LYS A 766 -54.46 63.90 -6.25
N LYS A 767 -53.49 63.00 -6.11
CA LYS A 767 -53.68 61.55 -6.35
C LYS A 767 -52.90 60.70 -5.36
N LEU A 768 -53.58 59.75 -4.74
CA LEU A 768 -52.99 58.68 -3.93
C LEU A 768 -53.30 57.34 -4.59
N THR A 769 -52.26 56.64 -5.04
CA THR A 769 -52.35 55.30 -5.63
C THR A 769 -51.89 54.26 -4.62
N ILE A 770 -52.74 53.29 -4.31
CA ILE A 770 -52.41 52.16 -3.45
C ILE A 770 -52.40 50.90 -4.32
N GLN A 771 -51.25 50.25 -4.46
CA GLN A 771 -51.13 49.01 -5.23
C GLN A 771 -51.37 47.76 -4.37
N SER A 772 -51.23 47.88 -3.05
CA SER A 772 -51.42 46.77 -2.12
C SER A 772 -52.88 46.31 -2.04
N LYS A 773 -53.09 45.00 -2.18
CA LYS A 773 -54.34 44.30 -1.81
C LYS A 773 -54.35 43.87 -0.33
N LYS A 774 -53.25 44.09 0.39
CA LYS A 774 -52.98 43.62 1.76
C LYS A 774 -53.10 44.72 2.82
N LEU A 775 -53.64 45.90 2.48
CA LEU A 775 -53.78 47.01 3.43
C LEU A 775 -54.78 46.64 4.52
N LYS A 776 -54.32 46.61 5.78
CA LYS A 776 -55.09 46.24 6.96
C LYS A 776 -55.49 47.45 7.81
N LYS A 777 -54.65 48.48 7.85
CA LYS A 777 -54.80 49.61 8.79
C LYS A 777 -54.45 50.95 8.15
N VAL A 778 -55.31 51.95 8.35
CA VAL A 778 -55.03 53.36 8.07
C VAL A 778 -55.20 54.15 9.36
N GLY A 779 -54.17 54.88 9.77
CA GLY A 779 -54.17 55.63 11.02
C GLY A 779 -55.07 56.86 10.97
N LYS A 780 -55.56 57.27 12.14
CA LYS A 780 -56.37 58.50 12.29
C LYS A 780 -55.67 59.69 11.63
N ASN A 781 -56.44 60.51 10.91
CA ASN A 781 -55.96 61.70 10.20
C ASN A 781 -54.87 61.45 9.14
N ALA A 782 -54.68 60.21 8.66
CA ALA A 782 -53.63 59.88 7.70
C ALA A 782 -53.59 60.79 6.47
N ILE A 783 -54.75 61.25 5.99
CA ILE A 783 -54.87 62.20 4.86
C ILE A 783 -55.64 63.49 5.23
N LYS A 784 -55.78 63.81 6.53
CA LYS A 784 -56.51 65.02 6.95
C LYS A 784 -55.76 66.27 6.48
N GLY A 785 -56.47 67.23 5.89
CA GLY A 785 -55.86 68.43 5.30
C GLY A 785 -55.30 68.23 3.88
N THR A 786 -55.65 67.13 3.21
CA THR A 786 -55.52 66.96 1.76
C THR A 786 -56.76 67.52 1.02
N PRO A 787 -56.68 67.83 -0.28
CA PRO A 787 -57.82 68.34 -1.06
C PRO A 787 -59.06 67.42 -1.02
N LYS A 788 -60.25 68.01 -0.84
CA LYS A 788 -61.53 67.27 -0.84
C LYS A 788 -61.79 66.46 -2.14
N LYS A 789 -61.21 66.88 -3.27
CA LYS A 789 -61.32 66.22 -4.58
C LYS A 789 -60.11 65.31 -4.92
N MET A 790 -59.32 64.88 -3.92
CA MET A 790 -58.19 63.98 -4.16
C MET A 790 -58.66 62.63 -4.74
N VAL A 791 -58.00 62.17 -5.80
CA VAL A 791 -58.26 60.87 -6.43
C VAL A 791 -57.55 59.76 -5.66
N LEU A 792 -58.33 58.84 -5.08
CA LEU A 792 -57.82 57.60 -4.51
C LEU A 792 -57.92 56.47 -5.55
N VAL A 793 -56.77 55.96 -6.01
CA VAL A 793 -56.68 54.79 -6.90
C VAL A 793 -56.38 53.55 -6.07
N THR A 794 -57.23 52.54 -6.17
CA THR A 794 -57.13 51.29 -5.40
C THR A 794 -57.06 50.08 -6.34
N PRO A 795 -56.56 48.92 -5.90
CA PRO A 795 -56.60 47.71 -6.71
C PRO A 795 -58.05 47.25 -6.97
N LYS A 796 -58.26 46.49 -8.05
CA LYS A 796 -59.56 45.91 -8.40
C LYS A 796 -60.16 45.18 -7.17
N GLY A 797 -61.41 45.50 -6.84
CA GLY A 797 -62.14 44.91 -5.71
C GLY A 797 -61.92 45.56 -4.33
N LYS A 798 -60.98 46.51 -4.17
CA LYS A 798 -60.67 47.12 -2.86
C LYS A 798 -61.27 48.51 -2.61
N LYS A 799 -61.95 49.10 -3.61
CA LYS A 799 -62.48 50.47 -3.56
C LYS A 799 -63.34 50.75 -2.31
N LYS A 800 -64.41 49.98 -2.08
CA LYS A 800 -65.32 50.18 -0.93
C LYS A 800 -64.60 50.04 0.41
N GLN A 801 -63.76 49.01 0.55
CA GLN A 801 -63.00 48.74 1.77
C GLN A 801 -62.04 49.90 2.10
N TYR A 802 -61.26 50.36 1.13
CA TYR A 802 -60.27 51.41 1.37
C TYR A 802 -60.95 52.76 1.54
N GLN A 803 -62.04 53.05 0.84
CA GLN A 803 -62.86 54.24 1.09
C GLN A 803 -63.32 54.31 2.56
N LYS A 804 -63.79 53.20 3.14
CA LYS A 804 -64.17 53.15 4.57
C LYS A 804 -62.98 53.34 5.52
N MET A 805 -61.76 52.97 5.11
CA MET A 805 -60.55 53.17 5.92
C MET A 805 -60.05 54.62 5.90
N PHE A 806 -60.40 55.41 4.87
CA PHE A 806 -59.97 56.80 4.69
C PHE A 806 -61.04 57.84 5.02
N GLY A 807 -62.32 57.46 4.93
CA GLY A 807 -63.45 58.25 5.44
C GLY A 807 -63.49 58.23 6.95
#